data_AF-A0A7V6VV50-F1
#
_entry.id   AF-A0A7V6VV50-F1
#
_cell.length_a   1.000
_cell.length_b   1.000
_cell.length_c   1.000
_cell.angle_alpha   90.00
_cell.angle_beta   90.00
_cell.angle_gamma   90.00
#
_symmetry.space_group_name_H-M   'P 1'
#
loop_
_entity.id
_entity.type
_entity.pdbx_description
1 polymer ?
#
loop_
_entity_poly.entity_id
_entity_poly.type
_entity_poly.pdbx_seq_one_letter_code
_entity_poly.pdbx_strand_id
1 'polypeptide(L)'
;MKRGLRIIPSSLRRRTFVVAMIALLVVVSLALTVVWHATGKGMRRAAKVVRLSEAASGRQPIGGVGCNLIGLPATNLISNGSFGSEYIHAHYFASGGSSGEFSVKVSDTLDNVPQADGYFTGASFTLFRESQNEMRKLESGSITGYEAGQVSGTRVVEPSTAIPEGVKWNAFAELNEVAVACGTEGYILRMPRDGVPECRNIGFRVDLVAIAAGASGFLAGDSTGRFYTSSDGIVWQLMPVHATAAIRTIEYIALPDFENGFFLASGAAGEVFFGHLTGLEPLSGITDNTITRFVTTDDGVVFALGLEGQVISSANGVNWESEESLTSSVGWLGGDAAGGIAFFVGTGGKMAIRHDKGSVTKIDSNNLAGALTGRFHETGSTGRWPDLTDVVVLATNRIVIRTEKGTLLYTEDQGETWEQEGPFFGEQTSNVERMRSGDIFVAHSDGKVTRAELTAKFVFEPRLAGESVESGDLIVLSLPLTRELDTTQLAEPYRQDSLTVGEWAISGGASFATKSDADTGMTGLDSGGSGALSFHLPQGSDRNEPAETYLAVKDSLFSIARGTVELTAVNNPNRSYLDARMTQKIDLSRLVVKESNPFFQLEFDAYTSGDIKGPVEIWFSGPFTNVGESVSVSQDSWEHRRLTFVFPNGLKPEDELWINIGFSGSGTLYIDNLWFGRNGDAPQALSSLVTQEDDKGLSLPVDVVRLDCVPIGRSKYATETWALPEGRVSEKTNAAKTHNLGAALQYTERLNAVPWLVIDLRVTSQEIVNLIEYLAGSPLSAYGKLRSRDGAIGRWSDTFDVIYLEITDVDDVLPNDISRANYVHWIMDQIVTAPDYYDVQNKIFLIDGMKYEDGRSHTSADYHAGDLLLDGPIREAADVEANITRWINSIPRRRTIGDRFMPELLRSVDVALLGDTVRLVDVALPLIADLGDNSAVALANVNLADEQFLSGRHAAVRALRVCRDLTGKVLLEEPDVLLSERETKEKKTAESPDDVQSQTIYFYTYRSRGETTAIAINIGATPEIVSIQGFDEQDASFELYDHRGILISEGVNQPDSVNFTLLPGGVLVLRQEVNPVK
;
A
#
# COMPACT_ATOMS: atom_id res chain seq x y z
N MET A 1 -59.26 -37.15 -5.04
CA MET A 1 -59.48 -38.57 -5.43
C MET A 1 -58.21 -39.06 -6.13
N LYS A 2 -57.44 -39.91 -5.46
CA LYS A 2 -56.17 -40.50 -5.95
C LYS A 2 -56.45 -41.57 -7.03
N ARG A 3 -55.76 -41.47 -8.18
CA ARG A 3 -55.39 -42.57 -9.09
C ARG A 3 -54.08 -42.11 -9.77
N GLY A 4 -52.96 -42.83 -9.78
CA GLY A 4 -52.68 -44.17 -9.31
C GLY A 4 -51.26 -44.28 -8.77
N LEU A 5 -51.15 -45.04 -7.68
CA LEU A 5 -49.91 -45.64 -7.19
C LEU A 5 -50.10 -47.14 -7.42
N ARG A 6 -49.37 -47.71 -8.38
CA ARG A 6 -49.26 -49.16 -8.52
C ARG A 6 -47.79 -49.55 -8.61
N ILE A 7 -47.40 -50.26 -7.55
CA ILE A 7 -46.54 -51.46 -7.58
C ILE A 7 -45.03 -51.17 -7.70
N ILE A 8 -44.44 -50.79 -6.55
CA ILE A 8 -43.10 -51.24 -6.20
C ILE A 8 -43.28 -52.53 -5.37
N PRO A 9 -42.59 -53.64 -5.67
CA PRO A 9 -42.75 -54.91 -4.95
C PRO A 9 -42.47 -54.75 -3.45
N SER A 10 -43.25 -55.42 -2.61
CA SER A 10 -43.11 -55.42 -1.14
C SER A 10 -41.72 -55.87 -0.64
N SER A 11 -40.95 -56.56 -1.49
CA SER A 11 -39.56 -56.95 -1.22
C SER A 11 -38.56 -55.78 -1.25
N LEU A 12 -38.82 -54.72 -2.04
CA LEU A 12 -37.96 -53.53 -2.08
C LEU A 12 -38.15 -52.66 -0.85
N ARG A 13 -39.39 -52.51 -0.34
CA ARG A 13 -39.67 -51.73 0.89
C ARG A 13 -38.93 -52.25 2.11
N ARG A 14 -38.81 -53.58 2.26
CA ARG A 14 -38.03 -54.16 3.35
C ARG A 14 -36.53 -53.92 3.17
N ARG A 15 -36.00 -54.04 1.96
CA ARG A 15 -34.56 -53.82 1.72
C ARG A 15 -34.16 -52.36 1.84
N THR A 16 -34.90 -51.39 1.29
CA THR A 16 -34.57 -49.97 1.49
C THR A 16 -34.81 -49.51 2.92
N PHE A 17 -35.83 -50.03 3.62
CA PHE A 17 -36.03 -49.71 5.03
C PHE A 17 -34.95 -50.34 5.93
N VAL A 18 -34.51 -51.56 5.64
CA VAL A 18 -33.40 -52.22 6.36
C VAL A 18 -32.07 -51.55 6.05
N VAL A 19 -31.80 -51.18 4.79
CA VAL A 19 -30.58 -50.45 4.41
C VAL A 19 -30.59 -49.04 5.00
N ALA A 20 -31.72 -48.34 5.02
CA ALA A 20 -31.83 -47.04 5.68
C ALA A 20 -31.69 -47.16 7.20
N MET A 21 -32.28 -48.19 7.83
CA MET A 21 -32.09 -48.48 9.25
C MET A 21 -30.64 -48.84 9.57
N ILE A 22 -29.97 -49.63 8.74
CA ILE A 22 -28.56 -49.99 8.91
C ILE A 22 -27.68 -48.77 8.67
N ALA A 23 -27.93 -47.95 7.64
CA ALA A 23 -27.20 -46.72 7.41
C ALA A 23 -27.40 -45.73 8.55
N LEU A 24 -28.63 -45.59 9.06
CA LEU A 24 -28.91 -44.77 10.24
C LEU A 24 -28.24 -45.35 11.49
N LEU A 25 -28.24 -46.67 11.69
CA LEU A 25 -27.53 -47.33 12.79
C LEU A 25 -26.02 -47.19 12.66
N VAL A 26 -25.47 -47.21 11.45
CA VAL A 26 -24.04 -47.01 11.20
C VAL A 26 -23.69 -45.55 11.43
N VAL A 27 -24.51 -44.59 10.99
CA VAL A 27 -24.28 -43.15 11.26
C VAL A 27 -24.46 -42.85 12.74
N VAL A 28 -25.48 -43.38 13.40
CA VAL A 28 -25.70 -43.25 14.84
C VAL A 28 -24.62 -43.96 15.62
N SER A 29 -24.18 -45.15 15.20
CA SER A 29 -23.07 -45.88 15.82
C SER A 29 -21.75 -45.15 15.61
N LEU A 30 -21.51 -44.59 14.42
CA LEU A 30 -20.29 -43.84 14.10
C LEU A 30 -20.28 -42.54 14.90
N ALA A 31 -21.39 -41.82 14.94
CA ALA A 31 -21.60 -40.65 15.78
C ALA A 31 -21.47 -41.03 17.26
N LEU A 32 -22.00 -42.17 17.71
CA LEU A 32 -21.81 -42.64 19.08
C LEU A 32 -20.35 -43.01 19.34
N THR A 33 -19.63 -43.65 18.43
CA THR A 33 -18.20 -43.94 18.63
C THR A 33 -17.36 -42.69 18.60
N VAL A 34 -17.67 -41.71 17.74
CA VAL A 34 -17.01 -40.40 17.71
C VAL A 34 -17.32 -39.64 19.00
N VAL A 35 -18.57 -39.63 19.45
CA VAL A 35 -18.97 -39.07 20.75
C VAL A 35 -18.32 -39.84 21.89
N TRP A 36 -18.22 -41.17 21.84
CA TRP A 36 -17.60 -41.99 22.90
C TRP A 36 -16.08 -41.80 22.94
N HIS A 37 -15.44 -41.62 21.78
CA HIS A 37 -14.01 -41.26 21.71
C HIS A 37 -13.78 -39.80 22.11
N ALA A 38 -14.65 -38.87 21.72
CA ALA A 38 -14.54 -37.45 22.05
C ALA A 38 -14.90 -37.16 23.51
N THR A 39 -15.85 -37.90 24.11
CA THR A 39 -16.28 -37.75 25.52
C THR A 39 -15.52 -38.65 26.49
N GLY A 40 -14.64 -39.53 26.02
CA GLY A 40 -13.71 -40.28 26.86
C GLY A 40 -14.33 -41.26 27.87
N LYS A 41 -15.64 -41.56 27.81
CA LYS A 41 -16.34 -42.34 28.87
C LYS A 41 -15.86 -43.79 29.10
N GLY A 42 -14.91 -44.31 28.32
CA GLY A 42 -14.35 -45.67 28.45
C GLY A 42 -12.90 -45.77 28.95
N MET A 43 -12.12 -44.69 28.92
CA MET A 43 -10.77 -44.62 29.49
C MET A 43 -10.81 -43.58 30.59
N ARG A 44 -10.65 -44.00 31.86
CA ARG A 44 -10.39 -43.06 32.96
C ARG A 44 -9.02 -42.42 32.73
N ARG A 45 -8.95 -41.43 31.83
CA ARG A 45 -7.83 -40.49 31.75
C ARG A 45 -7.82 -39.73 33.07
N ALA A 46 -6.66 -39.69 33.72
CA ALA A 46 -6.53 -38.93 34.95
C ALA A 46 -6.74 -37.44 34.62
N ALA A 47 -7.59 -36.76 35.37
CA ALA A 47 -7.74 -35.31 35.23
C ALA A 47 -6.46 -34.64 35.72
N LYS A 48 -5.98 -33.64 34.98
CA LYS A 48 -4.94 -32.74 35.49
C LYS A 48 -5.61 -31.83 36.52
N VAL A 49 -5.34 -32.08 37.80
CA VAL A 49 -5.91 -31.29 38.91
C VAL A 49 -5.01 -30.08 39.13
N VAL A 50 -5.61 -28.91 39.13
CA VAL A 50 -4.92 -27.62 39.17
C VAL A 50 -5.52 -26.80 40.31
N ARG A 51 -4.69 -26.35 41.25
CA ARG A 51 -5.13 -25.52 42.38
C ARG A 51 -4.72 -24.07 42.15
N LEU A 52 -5.68 -23.15 42.19
CA LEU A 52 -5.41 -21.73 42.02
C LEU A 52 -4.47 -21.21 43.11
N SER A 53 -3.48 -20.41 42.71
CA SER A 53 -2.66 -19.66 43.66
C SER A 53 -3.47 -18.51 44.27
N GLU A 54 -3.10 -18.14 45.50
CA GLU A 54 -3.57 -16.91 46.14
C GLU A 54 -2.54 -15.78 46.05
N ALA A 55 -1.31 -16.08 45.62
CA ALA A 55 -0.24 -15.12 45.45
C ALA A 55 -0.34 -14.42 44.08
N ALA A 56 -0.18 -13.10 44.08
CA ALA A 56 -0.07 -12.32 42.87
C ALA A 56 1.33 -12.48 42.28
N SER A 57 1.42 -12.89 41.01
CA SER A 57 2.64 -12.83 40.20
C SER A 57 2.72 -11.55 39.39
N GLY A 58 1.55 -10.99 39.04
CA GLY A 58 1.40 -9.78 38.27
C GLY A 58 2.00 -8.59 39.00
N ARG A 59 2.86 -7.86 38.29
CA ARG A 59 3.49 -6.67 38.84
C ARG A 59 2.50 -5.51 38.95
N GLN A 60 1.42 -5.55 38.16
CA GLN A 60 0.52 -4.42 37.94
C GLN A 60 -0.94 -4.85 37.71
N PRO A 61 -1.91 -3.96 37.97
CA PRO A 61 -3.27 -4.15 37.51
C PRO A 61 -3.36 -4.03 35.99
N ILE A 62 -4.21 -4.84 35.38
CA ILE A 62 -4.52 -4.83 33.96
C ILE A 62 -5.25 -3.53 33.61
N GLY A 63 -4.75 -2.84 32.59
CA GLY A 63 -5.35 -1.63 32.03
C GLY A 63 -6.54 -1.93 31.12
N GLY A 64 -6.55 -3.08 30.43
CA GLY A 64 -7.71 -3.61 29.71
C GLY A 64 -7.36 -4.55 28.56
N VAL A 65 -8.38 -5.11 27.91
CA VAL A 65 -8.25 -5.84 26.64
C VAL A 65 -9.10 -5.13 25.59
N GLY A 66 -8.55 -4.92 24.41
CA GLY A 66 -9.19 -4.08 23.41
C GLY A 66 -9.01 -4.54 21.98
N CYS A 67 -9.39 -3.68 21.05
CA CYS A 67 -9.14 -3.91 19.64
C CYS A 67 -8.36 -2.77 18.99
N ASN A 68 -7.48 -3.13 18.07
CA ASN A 68 -6.96 -2.24 17.05
C ASN A 68 -7.95 -2.26 15.87
N LEU A 69 -8.71 -1.19 15.75
CA LEU A 69 -9.75 -1.03 14.75
C LEU A 69 -9.11 -0.56 13.44
N ILE A 70 -8.96 -1.49 12.51
CA ILE A 70 -8.29 -1.28 11.22
C ILE A 70 -9.27 -0.81 10.15
N GLY A 71 -10.57 -1.04 10.31
CA GLY A 71 -11.59 -0.58 9.37
C GLY A 71 -13.00 -0.65 9.94
N LEU A 72 -13.87 0.23 9.45
CA LEU A 72 -15.31 0.25 9.72
C LEU A 72 -16.08 0.06 8.40
N PRO A 73 -17.36 -0.33 8.43
CA PRO A 73 -18.17 -0.35 7.21
C PRO A 73 -18.34 1.07 6.67
N ALA A 74 -18.02 1.26 5.39
CA ALA A 74 -18.27 2.53 4.70
C ALA A 74 -19.78 2.75 4.47
N THR A 75 -20.18 4.02 4.54
CA THR A 75 -21.51 4.50 4.15
C THR A 75 -21.59 4.86 2.67
N ASN A 76 -20.46 5.19 2.05
CA ASN A 76 -20.35 5.53 0.64
C ASN A 76 -19.74 4.37 -0.17
N LEU A 77 -20.48 3.91 -1.17
CA LEU A 77 -20.03 2.88 -2.10
C LEU A 77 -19.24 3.47 -3.28
N ILE A 78 -19.34 4.78 -3.51
CA ILE A 78 -18.55 5.48 -4.53
C ILE A 78 -17.16 5.77 -3.98
N SER A 79 -16.15 5.57 -4.81
CA SER A 79 -14.76 5.92 -4.52
C SER A 79 -14.44 7.32 -5.02
N ASN A 80 -13.68 8.09 -4.24
CA ASN A 80 -13.29 9.46 -4.56
C ASN A 80 -14.42 10.31 -5.16
N GLY A 81 -15.58 10.32 -4.49
CA GLY A 81 -16.79 11.00 -4.96
C GLY A 81 -16.72 12.52 -4.87
N SER A 82 -15.76 13.07 -4.13
CA SER A 82 -15.49 14.50 -4.12
C SER A 82 -14.38 14.91 -5.08
N PHE A 83 -13.66 13.98 -5.70
CA PHE A 83 -12.49 14.32 -6.53
C PHE A 83 -11.44 15.15 -5.78
N GLY A 84 -11.32 14.91 -4.47
CA GLY A 84 -10.29 15.52 -3.65
C GLY A 84 -8.90 15.20 -4.18
N SER A 85 -7.96 16.11 -3.97
CA SER A 85 -6.59 15.91 -4.42
C SER A 85 -5.97 14.70 -3.71
N GLU A 86 -5.42 13.78 -4.48
CA GLU A 86 -4.44 12.84 -3.94
C GLU A 86 -3.16 13.60 -3.60
N TYR A 87 -2.36 13.07 -2.68
CA TYR A 87 -1.10 13.72 -2.33
C TYR A 87 0.07 12.78 -2.52
N ILE A 88 1.07 13.27 -3.24
CA ILE A 88 2.41 12.68 -3.21
C ILE A 88 3.14 13.27 -2.02
N HIS A 89 3.51 12.37 -1.12
CA HIS A 89 4.32 12.66 0.04
C HIS A 89 5.72 12.14 -0.25
N ALA A 90 6.72 12.99 -0.11
CA ALA A 90 8.12 12.61 -0.22
C ALA A 90 8.91 13.12 0.99
N HIS A 91 9.91 12.35 1.40
CA HIS A 91 10.83 12.73 2.46
C HIS A 91 12.25 12.69 1.93
N TYR A 92 12.97 13.79 2.12
CA TYR A 92 14.34 13.90 1.66
C TYR A 92 15.25 14.43 2.75
N PHE A 93 16.50 13.98 2.73
CA PHE A 93 17.58 14.59 3.47
C PHE A 93 18.35 15.50 2.53
N ALA A 94 18.53 16.77 2.91
CA ALA A 94 19.33 17.68 2.11
C ALA A 94 20.78 17.19 2.06
N SER A 95 21.40 17.25 0.89
CA SER A 95 22.86 17.15 0.74
C SER A 95 23.57 18.48 1.02
N GLY A 96 22.79 19.55 1.22
CA GLY A 96 23.23 20.92 1.46
C GLY A 96 22.34 21.95 0.73
N GLY A 97 22.54 23.23 1.01
CA GLY A 97 21.77 24.30 0.37
C GLY A 97 22.17 25.71 0.82
N SER A 98 21.28 26.67 0.55
CA SER A 98 21.40 28.05 1.01
C SER A 98 20.15 28.46 1.80
N SER A 99 19.86 29.76 1.94
CA SER A 99 18.66 30.20 2.66
C SER A 99 17.36 30.01 1.88
N GLY A 100 17.39 29.73 0.58
CA GLY A 100 16.19 29.58 -0.25
C GLY A 100 16.22 28.41 -1.23
N GLU A 101 17.21 27.53 -1.11
CA GLU A 101 17.35 26.35 -1.96
C GLU A 101 18.03 25.21 -1.20
N PHE A 102 17.74 23.98 -1.61
CA PHE A 102 18.44 22.79 -1.16
C PHE A 102 18.60 21.80 -2.31
N SER A 103 19.56 20.89 -2.16
CA SER A 103 19.80 19.81 -3.12
C SER A 103 19.58 18.46 -2.47
N VAL A 104 19.12 17.50 -3.26
CA VAL A 104 18.89 16.10 -2.87
C VAL A 104 19.63 15.21 -3.86
N LYS A 105 20.35 14.22 -3.35
CA LYS A 105 21.00 13.19 -4.17
C LYS A 105 20.02 12.06 -4.42
N VAL A 106 19.83 11.70 -5.69
CA VAL A 106 18.90 10.62 -6.08
C VAL A 106 19.31 9.27 -5.50
N SER A 107 20.61 9.05 -5.32
CA SER A 107 21.13 7.83 -4.73
C SER A 107 20.80 7.69 -3.25
N ASP A 108 20.73 8.79 -2.49
CA ASP A 108 20.60 8.78 -1.02
C ASP A 108 19.14 8.74 -0.53
N THR A 109 18.17 8.62 -1.45
CA THR A 109 16.75 8.62 -1.11
C THR A 109 16.15 7.23 -1.20
N LEU A 110 15.32 6.89 -0.20
CA LEU A 110 14.43 5.72 -0.26
C LEU A 110 13.24 5.99 -1.19
N ASP A 111 12.80 7.26 -1.26
CA ASP A 111 11.76 7.72 -2.17
C ASP A 111 12.31 7.99 -3.59
N ASN A 112 11.48 7.79 -4.61
CA ASN A 112 11.83 8.09 -6.00
C ASN A 112 11.91 9.60 -6.23
N VAL A 113 13.05 10.11 -6.69
CA VAL A 113 13.23 11.51 -7.10
C VAL A 113 12.77 11.66 -8.56
N PRO A 114 11.67 12.38 -8.84
CA PRO A 114 11.14 12.54 -10.20
C PRO A 114 12.11 13.28 -11.11
N GLN A 115 12.34 12.79 -12.33
CA GLN A 115 13.24 13.44 -13.29
C GLN A 115 12.55 14.49 -14.18
N ALA A 116 11.34 14.89 -13.81
CA ALA A 116 10.59 15.91 -14.53
C ALA A 116 10.81 17.29 -13.94
N ASP A 117 11.31 18.24 -14.73
CA ASP A 117 11.48 19.62 -14.27
C ASP A 117 10.12 20.23 -13.85
N GLY A 118 10.12 21.01 -12.78
CA GLY A 118 8.91 21.61 -12.23
C GLY A 118 7.94 20.64 -11.53
N TYR A 119 8.26 19.33 -11.43
CA TYR A 119 7.36 18.33 -10.83
C TYR A 119 6.87 18.69 -9.42
N PHE A 120 7.77 19.16 -8.56
CA PHE A 120 7.43 19.57 -7.19
C PHE A 120 7.04 21.05 -7.08
N THR A 121 6.94 21.81 -8.17
CA THR A 121 6.51 23.20 -8.11
C THR A 121 5.08 23.29 -7.57
N GLY A 122 4.86 24.13 -6.56
CA GLY A 122 3.60 24.24 -5.83
C GLY A 122 3.43 23.25 -4.68
N ALA A 123 4.35 22.29 -4.50
CA ALA A 123 4.35 21.41 -3.33
C ALA A 123 4.54 22.24 -2.05
N SER A 124 3.84 21.86 -0.99
CA SER A 124 4.14 22.38 0.35
C SER A 124 5.35 21.66 0.94
N PHE A 125 6.14 22.37 1.75
CA PHE A 125 7.28 21.78 2.45
C PHE A 125 7.28 22.16 3.93
N THR A 126 7.86 21.29 4.75
CA THR A 126 8.35 21.62 6.09
C THR A 126 9.80 21.18 6.21
N LEU A 127 10.66 22.10 6.67
CA LEU A 127 12.09 21.86 6.88
C LEU A 127 12.37 21.74 8.37
N PHE A 128 13.07 20.67 8.75
CA PHE A 128 13.51 20.41 10.11
C PHE A 128 15.03 20.32 10.19
N ARG A 129 15.58 20.86 11.28
CA ARG A 129 16.96 20.63 11.69
C ARG A 129 16.98 19.75 12.90
N GLU A 130 17.76 18.69 12.81
CA GLU A 130 18.01 17.80 13.93
C GLU A 130 19.31 18.16 14.64
N SER A 131 19.27 18.13 15.97
CA SER A 131 20.45 18.08 16.84
C SER A 131 20.39 16.81 17.70
N GLN A 132 21.41 16.58 18.53
CA GLN A 132 21.43 15.41 19.41
C GLN A 132 20.23 15.30 20.37
N ASN A 133 19.55 16.41 20.70
CA ASN A 133 18.51 16.43 21.72
C ASN A 133 17.19 17.07 21.27
N GLU A 134 17.13 17.63 20.05
CA GLU A 134 15.93 18.31 19.58
C GLU A 134 15.81 18.21 18.06
N MET A 135 14.55 18.12 17.59
CA MET A 135 14.17 18.38 16.22
C MET A 135 13.44 19.72 16.18
N ARG A 136 14.01 20.68 15.46
CA ARG A 136 13.49 22.04 15.36
C ARG A 136 12.98 22.29 13.95
N LYS A 137 11.70 22.67 13.84
CA LYS A 137 11.16 23.22 12.58
C LYS A 137 11.88 24.54 12.25
N LEU A 138 12.53 24.60 11.10
CA LEU A 138 13.18 25.81 10.60
C LEU A 138 12.19 26.70 9.86
N GLU A 139 11.44 26.13 8.92
CA GLU A 139 10.51 26.86 8.07
C GLU A 139 9.46 25.93 7.44
N SER A 140 8.34 26.49 7.00
CA SER A 140 7.39 25.82 6.10
C SER A 140 6.87 26.79 5.04
N GLY A 141 6.57 26.28 3.86
CA GLY A 141 6.07 27.11 2.77
C GLY A 141 5.80 26.28 1.53
N SER A 142 6.14 26.85 0.37
CA SER A 142 5.94 26.20 -0.92
C SER A 142 7.22 26.14 -1.74
N ILE A 143 7.37 25.06 -2.49
CA ILE A 143 8.40 24.92 -3.52
C ILE A 143 7.99 25.78 -4.71
N THR A 144 8.86 26.71 -5.09
CA THR A 144 8.64 27.64 -6.22
C THR A 144 9.41 27.24 -7.47
N GLY A 145 10.39 26.35 -7.34
CA GLY A 145 11.13 25.79 -8.46
C GLY A 145 11.71 24.41 -8.14
N TYR A 146 11.75 23.56 -9.16
CA TYR A 146 12.33 22.23 -9.11
C TYR A 146 13.13 21.96 -10.38
N GLU A 147 14.43 21.74 -10.23
CA GLU A 147 15.34 21.42 -11.33
C GLU A 147 15.89 20.01 -11.11
N ALA A 148 15.49 19.08 -11.98
CA ALA A 148 15.92 17.69 -11.93
C ALA A 148 17.18 17.44 -12.76
N GLY A 149 17.83 16.31 -12.55
CA GLY A 149 18.86 15.83 -13.46
C GLY A 149 20.18 16.62 -13.47
N GLN A 150 20.53 17.31 -12.38
CA GLN A 150 21.86 17.90 -12.24
C GLN A 150 22.88 16.79 -11.97
N VAL A 151 24.10 16.91 -12.51
CA VAL A 151 25.16 15.92 -12.32
C VAL A 151 26.19 16.47 -11.33
N SER A 152 26.52 15.67 -10.31
CA SER A 152 27.51 16.02 -9.29
C SER A 152 28.38 14.82 -8.90
N GLY A 153 29.33 15.01 -7.99
CA GLY A 153 30.06 13.88 -7.38
C GLY A 153 30.99 13.09 -8.31
N THR A 154 31.38 13.64 -9.46
CA THR A 154 32.18 12.95 -10.47
C THR A 154 33.52 12.44 -9.93
N ARG A 155 33.73 11.12 -9.98
CA ARG A 155 34.96 10.44 -9.52
C ARG A 155 35.32 9.25 -10.40
N VAL A 156 36.61 8.95 -10.52
CA VAL A 156 37.09 7.75 -11.23
C VAL A 156 36.86 6.52 -10.34
N VAL A 157 36.36 5.43 -10.95
CA VAL A 157 36.18 4.14 -10.29
C VAL A 157 37.52 3.43 -10.20
N GLU A 158 37.97 3.17 -8.97
CA GLU A 158 39.23 2.48 -8.70
C GLU A 158 38.97 1.05 -8.21
N PRO A 159 39.15 0.02 -9.06
CA PRO A 159 38.94 -1.36 -8.66
C PRO A 159 40.09 -1.91 -7.81
N SER A 160 39.75 -2.87 -6.94
CA SER A 160 40.68 -3.64 -6.11
C SER A 160 41.73 -4.42 -6.92
N THR A 161 41.41 -4.74 -8.17
CA THR A 161 42.27 -5.41 -9.14
C THR A 161 42.45 -4.52 -10.36
N ALA A 162 43.69 -4.39 -10.84
CA ALA A 162 43.98 -3.56 -12.00
C ALA A 162 43.17 -4.03 -13.22
N ILE A 163 42.54 -3.09 -13.91
CA ILE A 163 41.86 -3.35 -15.18
C ILE A 163 42.93 -3.77 -16.20
N PRO A 164 42.81 -4.97 -16.82
CA PRO A 164 43.77 -5.41 -17.83
C PRO A 164 43.85 -4.45 -19.02
N GLU A 165 45.03 -4.33 -19.61
CA GLU A 165 45.26 -3.46 -20.76
C GLU A 165 44.39 -3.91 -21.95
N GLY A 166 43.70 -2.96 -22.59
CA GLY A 166 42.84 -3.21 -23.75
C GLY A 166 41.39 -3.61 -23.42
N VAL A 167 41.02 -3.76 -22.14
CA VAL A 167 39.62 -3.96 -21.75
C VAL A 167 38.80 -2.71 -22.02
N LYS A 168 37.69 -2.88 -22.73
CA LYS A 168 36.69 -1.83 -22.97
C LYS A 168 35.34 -2.25 -22.39
N TRP A 169 34.61 -1.30 -21.83
CA TRP A 169 33.29 -1.52 -21.23
C TRP A 169 32.21 -1.13 -22.23
N ASN A 170 31.28 -2.05 -22.49
CA ASN A 170 30.31 -1.94 -23.58
C ASN A 170 28.90 -1.58 -23.11
N ALA A 171 28.50 -2.00 -21.91
CA ALA A 171 27.18 -1.73 -21.32
C ALA A 171 27.20 -1.91 -19.79
N PHE A 172 26.21 -1.34 -19.10
CA PHE A 172 26.03 -1.37 -17.65
C PHE A 172 24.63 -1.86 -17.27
N ALA A 173 24.51 -2.48 -16.10
CA ALA A 173 23.22 -2.84 -15.50
C ALA A 173 23.31 -2.76 -13.98
N GLU A 174 22.19 -2.47 -13.30
CA GLU A 174 22.12 -2.35 -11.85
C GLU A 174 21.05 -3.26 -11.24
N LEU A 175 21.42 -3.98 -10.18
CA LEU A 175 20.49 -4.77 -9.36
C LEU A 175 20.90 -4.65 -7.89
N ASN A 176 19.95 -4.36 -7.01
CA ASN A 176 20.15 -4.30 -5.55
C ASN A 176 21.39 -3.48 -5.15
N GLU A 177 21.50 -2.24 -5.66
CA GLU A 177 22.61 -1.30 -5.40
C GLU A 177 24.00 -1.79 -5.88
N VAL A 178 24.02 -2.76 -6.79
CA VAL A 178 25.24 -3.25 -7.44
C VAL A 178 25.16 -3.00 -8.92
N ALA A 179 26.00 -2.09 -9.41
CA ALA A 179 26.21 -1.89 -10.83
C ALA A 179 27.23 -2.88 -11.39
N VAL A 180 26.99 -3.41 -12.57
CA VAL A 180 27.88 -4.33 -13.29
C VAL A 180 28.11 -3.79 -14.70
N ALA A 181 29.37 -3.55 -15.05
CA ALA A 181 29.77 -3.27 -16.43
C ALA A 181 30.22 -4.56 -17.11
N CYS A 182 29.80 -4.79 -18.35
CA CYS A 182 30.30 -5.88 -19.18
C CYS A 182 31.32 -5.37 -20.22
N GLY A 183 32.37 -6.14 -20.48
CA GLY A 183 33.46 -5.70 -21.34
C GLY A 183 34.05 -6.79 -22.24
N THR A 184 35.15 -6.43 -22.89
CA THR A 184 35.87 -7.30 -23.83
C THR A 184 36.56 -8.47 -23.12
N GLU A 185 36.85 -9.55 -23.87
CA GLU A 185 37.54 -10.77 -23.38
C GLU A 185 36.86 -11.46 -22.18
N GLY A 186 35.59 -11.16 -21.92
CA GLY A 186 34.77 -11.74 -20.86
C GLY A 186 34.98 -11.09 -19.50
N TYR A 187 35.54 -9.87 -19.47
CA TYR A 187 35.69 -9.12 -18.24
C TYR A 187 34.38 -8.43 -17.82
N ILE A 188 34.15 -8.41 -16.52
CA ILE A 188 33.09 -7.65 -15.86
C ILE A 188 33.70 -6.77 -14.76
N LEU A 189 33.11 -5.62 -14.53
CA LEU A 189 33.43 -4.73 -13.41
C LEU A 189 32.21 -4.63 -12.50
N ARG A 190 32.30 -5.23 -11.32
CA ARG A 190 31.25 -5.18 -10.29
C ARG A 190 31.52 -4.00 -9.36
N MET A 191 30.54 -3.13 -9.20
CA MET A 191 30.62 -1.86 -8.48
C MET A 191 29.48 -1.81 -7.44
N PRO A 192 29.67 -2.37 -6.24
CA PRO A 192 28.72 -2.18 -5.15
C PRO A 192 28.69 -0.70 -4.74
N ARG A 193 27.51 -0.20 -4.34
CA ARG A 193 27.32 1.18 -3.85
C ARG A 193 28.30 1.53 -2.74
N ASP A 194 28.31 0.69 -1.70
CA ASP A 194 29.19 0.77 -0.54
C ASP A 194 30.18 -0.39 -0.55
N GLY A 195 31.27 -0.23 -1.30
CA GLY A 195 32.33 -1.22 -1.35
C GLY A 195 33.42 -0.90 -2.36
N VAL A 196 34.41 -1.79 -2.44
CA VAL A 196 35.49 -1.65 -3.41
C VAL A 196 35.08 -2.33 -4.71
N PRO A 197 35.16 -1.65 -5.87
CA PRO A 197 34.90 -2.26 -7.17
C PRO A 197 35.82 -3.44 -7.45
N GLU A 198 35.33 -4.42 -8.21
CA GLU A 198 36.07 -5.64 -8.52
C GLU A 198 36.01 -5.97 -10.01
N CYS A 199 37.18 -6.12 -10.64
CA CYS A 199 37.30 -6.58 -12.02
C CYS A 199 37.52 -8.10 -12.03
N ARG A 200 36.69 -8.84 -12.78
CA ARG A 200 36.74 -10.30 -12.85
C ARG A 200 36.48 -10.78 -14.28
N ASN A 201 36.94 -11.98 -14.60
CA ASN A 201 36.59 -12.65 -15.85
C ASN A 201 35.53 -13.72 -15.59
N ILE A 202 34.51 -13.79 -16.44
CA ILE A 202 33.39 -14.74 -16.28
C ILE A 202 33.74 -16.19 -16.66
N GLY A 203 34.99 -16.45 -17.08
CA GLY A 203 35.47 -17.78 -17.50
C GLY A 203 35.28 -18.09 -18.98
N PHE A 204 34.73 -17.14 -19.75
CA PHE A 204 34.51 -17.25 -21.19
C PHE A 204 35.31 -16.16 -21.91
N ARG A 205 36.10 -16.52 -22.93
CA ARG A 205 36.83 -15.55 -23.77
C ARG A 205 35.93 -15.06 -24.91
N VAL A 206 35.07 -14.11 -24.61
CA VAL A 206 34.09 -13.51 -25.53
C VAL A 206 33.93 -12.03 -25.25
N ASP A 207 33.55 -11.22 -26.24
CA ASP A 207 33.22 -9.83 -25.97
C ASP A 207 31.76 -9.71 -25.56
N LEU A 208 31.50 -9.34 -24.31
CA LEU A 208 30.15 -9.07 -23.82
C LEU A 208 29.73 -7.68 -24.27
N VAL A 209 28.64 -7.58 -25.02
CA VAL A 209 28.24 -6.36 -25.74
C VAL A 209 26.94 -5.74 -25.25
N ALA A 210 26.11 -6.50 -24.53
CA ALA A 210 24.87 -6.03 -23.93
C ALA A 210 24.63 -6.72 -22.59
N ILE A 211 24.03 -6.00 -21.64
CA ILE A 211 23.63 -6.52 -20.33
C ILE A 211 22.37 -5.79 -19.87
N ALA A 212 21.46 -6.49 -19.19
CA ALA A 212 20.33 -5.91 -18.49
C ALA A 212 20.10 -6.62 -17.16
N ALA A 213 19.46 -5.92 -16.21
CA ALA A 213 19.08 -6.44 -14.91
C ALA A 213 17.54 -6.49 -14.79
N GLY A 214 17.05 -7.61 -14.27
CA GLY A 214 15.65 -7.80 -13.87
C GLY A 214 15.56 -8.20 -12.40
N ALA A 215 14.35 -8.40 -11.89
CA ALA A 215 14.13 -8.70 -10.46
C ALA A 215 14.91 -9.94 -9.97
N SER A 216 15.16 -10.91 -10.84
CA SER A 216 15.81 -12.18 -10.50
C SER A 216 17.31 -12.27 -10.82
N GLY A 217 17.92 -11.23 -11.41
CA GLY A 217 19.33 -11.27 -11.83
C GLY A 217 19.64 -10.55 -13.15
N PHE A 218 20.80 -10.86 -13.71
CA PHE A 218 21.37 -10.28 -14.92
C PHE A 218 21.29 -11.23 -16.12
N LEU A 219 21.04 -10.66 -17.30
CA LEU A 219 21.17 -11.30 -18.60
C LEU A 219 22.18 -10.52 -19.44
N ALA A 220 23.20 -11.20 -19.96
CA ALA A 220 24.21 -10.62 -20.85
C ALA A 220 24.27 -11.34 -22.19
N GLY A 221 24.64 -10.61 -23.25
CA GLY A 221 24.81 -11.12 -24.61
C GLY A 221 26.20 -10.84 -25.15
N ASP A 222 26.74 -11.77 -25.96
CA ASP A 222 28.06 -11.61 -26.58
C ASP A 222 28.04 -11.30 -28.08
N SER A 223 29.21 -10.95 -28.59
CA SER A 223 29.48 -10.64 -30.00
C SER A 223 29.31 -11.83 -30.96
N THR A 224 29.02 -13.02 -30.45
CA THR A 224 28.77 -14.24 -31.23
C THR A 224 27.32 -14.72 -31.17
N GLY A 225 26.46 -14.02 -30.41
CA GLY A 225 25.04 -14.35 -30.29
C GLY A 225 24.68 -15.24 -29.10
N ARG A 226 25.58 -15.47 -28.15
CA ARG A 226 25.29 -16.29 -26.96
C ARG A 226 24.79 -15.44 -25.80
N PHE A 227 23.95 -16.05 -24.97
CA PHE A 227 23.39 -15.44 -23.76
C PHE A 227 23.99 -16.04 -22.49
N TYR A 228 24.20 -15.20 -21.48
CA TYR A 228 24.74 -15.56 -20.18
C TYR A 228 23.85 -15.02 -19.07
N THR A 229 23.64 -15.79 -18.02
CA THR A 229 22.79 -15.40 -16.88
C THR A 229 23.57 -15.44 -15.58
N SER A 230 23.17 -14.58 -14.64
CA SER A 230 23.72 -14.56 -13.28
C SER A 230 22.69 -14.03 -12.30
N SER A 231 22.51 -14.66 -11.15
CA SER A 231 21.62 -14.16 -10.09
C SER A 231 22.28 -13.12 -9.19
N ASP A 232 23.61 -13.02 -9.19
CA ASP A 232 24.39 -12.23 -8.23
C ASP A 232 25.46 -11.32 -8.87
N GLY A 233 25.61 -11.39 -10.21
CA GLY A 233 26.65 -10.69 -10.97
C GLY A 233 28.05 -11.29 -10.79
N ILE A 234 28.18 -12.42 -10.09
CA ILE A 234 29.46 -13.08 -9.78
C ILE A 234 29.57 -14.40 -10.53
N VAL A 235 28.55 -15.24 -10.44
CA VAL A 235 28.54 -16.57 -11.09
C VAL A 235 27.71 -16.49 -12.37
N TRP A 236 28.36 -16.80 -13.50
CA TRP A 236 27.76 -16.70 -14.83
C TRP A 236 27.59 -18.06 -15.49
N GLN A 237 26.44 -18.27 -16.14
CA GLN A 237 26.09 -19.50 -16.82
C GLN A 237 25.69 -19.23 -18.26
N LEU A 238 26.18 -20.06 -19.19
CA LEU A 238 25.80 -20.00 -20.60
C LEU A 238 24.41 -20.61 -20.80
N MET A 239 23.52 -19.88 -21.48
CA MET A 239 22.21 -20.38 -21.86
C MET A 239 22.29 -21.31 -23.08
N PRO A 240 21.37 -22.29 -23.21
CA PRO A 240 21.32 -23.17 -24.38
C PRO A 240 20.83 -22.46 -25.65
N VAL A 241 20.15 -21.32 -25.52
CA VAL A 241 19.63 -20.51 -26.63
C VAL A 241 20.71 -19.55 -27.13
N HIS A 242 20.73 -19.32 -28.45
CA HIS A 242 21.66 -18.39 -29.09
C HIS A 242 21.01 -17.77 -30.33
N ALA A 243 21.37 -16.51 -30.60
CA ALA A 243 21.12 -15.82 -31.85
C ALA A 243 22.10 -16.26 -32.94
N THR A 244 21.81 -15.95 -34.21
CA THR A 244 22.72 -16.29 -35.32
C THR A 244 23.84 -15.28 -35.53
N ALA A 245 23.74 -14.10 -34.91
CA ALA A 245 24.74 -13.04 -34.92
C ALA A 245 24.89 -12.39 -33.53
N ALA A 246 25.82 -11.42 -33.43
CA ALA A 246 26.05 -10.63 -32.22
C ALA A 246 24.76 -10.08 -31.61
N ILE A 247 24.62 -10.19 -30.30
CA ILE A 247 23.53 -9.54 -29.57
C ILE A 247 23.72 -8.02 -29.67
N ARG A 248 22.64 -7.29 -29.92
CA ARG A 248 22.67 -5.83 -30.12
C ARG A 248 22.19 -5.06 -28.90
N THR A 249 21.10 -5.52 -28.30
CA THR A 249 20.46 -4.87 -27.16
C THR A 249 19.74 -5.93 -26.33
N ILE A 250 19.69 -5.70 -25.03
CA ILE A 250 18.90 -6.46 -24.06
C ILE A 250 18.22 -5.42 -23.17
N GLU A 251 16.93 -5.59 -22.90
CA GLU A 251 16.15 -4.70 -22.04
C GLU A 251 15.22 -5.53 -21.16
N TYR A 252 14.98 -5.09 -19.92
CA TYR A 252 14.02 -5.74 -19.02
C TYR A 252 12.72 -4.93 -18.93
N ILE A 253 11.62 -5.56 -19.34
CA ILE A 253 10.28 -4.98 -19.29
C ILE A 253 9.61 -5.39 -17.97
N ALA A 254 9.40 -4.42 -17.08
CA ALA A 254 8.66 -4.62 -15.84
C ALA A 254 7.15 -4.62 -16.09
N LEU A 255 6.42 -5.54 -15.46
CA LEU A 255 4.95 -5.58 -15.48
C LEU A 255 4.38 -5.15 -14.11
N PRO A 256 3.19 -4.51 -14.05
CA PRO A 256 2.68 -3.89 -12.83
C PRO A 256 2.41 -4.83 -11.65
N ASP A 257 2.05 -6.09 -11.90
CA ASP A 257 1.44 -6.92 -10.86
C ASP A 257 2.31 -8.01 -10.22
N PHE A 258 3.53 -8.32 -10.68
CA PHE A 258 4.32 -9.39 -10.05
C PHE A 258 5.83 -9.28 -10.30
N GLU A 259 6.61 -10.02 -9.49
CA GLU A 259 8.04 -10.35 -9.63
C GLU A 259 8.47 -10.95 -11.01
N ASN A 260 7.60 -10.91 -12.03
CA ASN A 260 7.75 -11.58 -13.33
C ASN A 260 7.64 -10.59 -14.51
N GLY A 261 8.53 -9.58 -14.56
CA GLY A 261 8.85 -8.94 -15.83
C GLY A 261 9.65 -9.89 -16.73
N PHE A 262 9.94 -9.48 -17.96
CA PHE A 262 10.65 -10.31 -18.93
C PHE A 262 11.77 -9.54 -19.63
N PHE A 263 12.76 -10.27 -20.14
CA PHE A 263 13.82 -9.73 -20.97
C PHE A 263 13.40 -9.76 -22.44
N LEU A 264 13.71 -8.69 -23.16
CA LEU A 264 13.75 -8.63 -24.61
C LEU A 264 15.21 -8.57 -25.07
N ALA A 265 15.55 -9.31 -26.12
CA ALA A 265 16.87 -9.25 -26.71
C ALA A 265 16.81 -9.30 -28.24
N SER A 266 17.74 -8.62 -28.89
CA SER A 266 17.85 -8.55 -30.36
C SER A 266 19.19 -9.10 -30.86
N GLY A 267 19.15 -9.88 -31.94
CA GLY A 267 20.31 -10.45 -32.64
C GLY A 267 20.47 -9.91 -34.07
N ALA A 268 20.41 -10.81 -35.06
CA ALA A 268 20.38 -10.43 -36.47
C ALA A 268 19.04 -9.80 -36.88
N ALA A 269 18.92 -9.43 -38.16
CA ALA A 269 17.69 -8.93 -38.76
C ALA A 269 16.52 -9.89 -38.50
N GLY A 270 15.45 -9.39 -37.87
CA GLY A 270 14.25 -10.15 -37.49
C GLY A 270 14.42 -11.15 -36.34
N GLU A 271 15.58 -11.21 -35.69
CA GLU A 271 15.79 -12.05 -34.51
C GLU A 271 15.49 -11.28 -33.22
N VAL A 272 14.32 -11.54 -32.65
CA VAL A 272 13.93 -11.03 -31.33
C VAL A 272 13.67 -12.20 -30.41
N PHE A 273 14.16 -12.10 -29.17
CA PHE A 273 13.97 -13.09 -28.12
C PHE A 273 13.24 -12.45 -26.95
N PHE A 274 12.35 -13.21 -26.30
CA PHE A 274 11.67 -12.80 -25.09
C PHE A 274 11.68 -13.93 -24.05
N GLY A 275 11.73 -13.60 -22.76
CA GLY A 275 11.61 -14.61 -21.70
C GLY A 275 12.27 -14.21 -20.38
N HIS A 276 12.71 -15.21 -19.62
CA HIS A 276 13.29 -15.02 -18.27
C HIS A 276 14.70 -15.63 -18.19
N LEU A 277 15.38 -15.47 -17.05
CA LEU A 277 16.71 -16.08 -16.85
C LEU A 277 16.69 -17.62 -16.92
N THR A 278 15.53 -18.25 -16.74
CA THR A 278 15.34 -19.70 -16.88
C THR A 278 15.23 -20.16 -18.34
N GLY A 279 14.94 -19.26 -19.28
CA GLY A 279 14.77 -19.58 -20.70
C GLY A 279 14.28 -18.41 -21.54
N LEU A 280 14.75 -18.34 -22.79
CA LEU A 280 14.34 -17.38 -23.81
C LEU A 280 13.71 -18.08 -25.00
N GLU A 281 12.70 -17.47 -25.61
CA GLU A 281 12.02 -17.95 -26.80
C GLU A 281 12.11 -16.91 -27.93
N PRO A 282 12.27 -17.34 -29.20
CA PRO A 282 12.25 -16.43 -30.34
C PRO A 282 10.83 -15.95 -30.61
N LEU A 283 10.66 -14.65 -30.83
CA LEU A 283 9.39 -14.02 -31.17
C LEU A 283 9.40 -13.70 -32.67
N SER A 284 8.63 -14.48 -33.44
CA SER A 284 8.65 -14.45 -34.90
C SER A 284 7.67 -13.46 -35.50
N GLY A 285 8.03 -12.83 -36.63
CA GLY A 285 7.10 -12.05 -37.45
C GLY A 285 6.83 -10.63 -36.96
N ILE A 286 7.68 -10.10 -36.08
CA ILE A 286 7.56 -8.73 -35.56
C ILE A 286 8.09 -7.70 -36.57
N THR A 287 9.30 -7.94 -37.09
CA THR A 287 10.00 -7.04 -38.01
C THR A 287 11.03 -7.84 -38.80
N ASP A 288 11.34 -7.39 -40.00
CA ASP A 288 12.46 -7.91 -40.79
C ASP A 288 13.75 -7.09 -40.56
N ASN A 289 13.69 -6.01 -39.77
CA ASN A 289 14.81 -5.11 -39.50
C ASN A 289 15.71 -5.65 -38.37
N THR A 290 16.94 -5.16 -38.30
CA THR A 290 17.82 -5.37 -37.14
C THR A 290 17.52 -4.31 -36.09
N ILE A 291 17.06 -4.75 -34.90
CA ILE A 291 16.79 -3.83 -33.79
C ILE A 291 18.12 -3.42 -33.13
N THR A 292 18.36 -2.12 -33.06
CA THR A 292 19.55 -1.49 -32.48
C THR A 292 19.39 -1.22 -30.99
N ARG A 293 18.19 -0.81 -30.54
CA ARG A 293 17.89 -0.46 -29.14
C ARG A 293 16.41 -0.69 -28.84
N PHE A 294 16.11 -1.17 -27.64
CA PHE A 294 14.77 -1.09 -27.05
C PHE A 294 14.71 0.13 -26.11
N VAL A 295 13.60 0.85 -26.11
CA VAL A 295 13.36 2.01 -25.24
C VAL A 295 12.01 1.83 -24.57
N THR A 296 11.98 1.76 -23.25
CA THR A 296 10.74 1.67 -22.47
C THR A 296 10.44 3.03 -21.87
N THR A 297 9.29 3.60 -22.19
CA THR A 297 8.87 4.92 -21.69
C THR A 297 8.23 4.82 -20.30
N ASP A 298 8.15 5.96 -19.61
CA ASP A 298 7.53 6.05 -18.28
C ASP A 298 6.02 5.72 -18.33
N ASP A 299 5.34 5.98 -19.46
CA ASP A 299 3.96 5.56 -19.72
C ASP A 299 3.81 4.05 -20.10
N GLY A 300 4.92 3.32 -20.20
CA GLY A 300 4.96 1.86 -20.38
C GLY A 300 4.89 1.37 -21.83
N VAL A 301 5.14 2.25 -22.80
CA VAL A 301 5.26 1.89 -24.23
C VAL A 301 6.70 1.47 -24.51
N VAL A 302 6.87 0.36 -25.22
CA VAL A 302 8.18 -0.14 -25.65
C VAL A 302 8.39 0.20 -27.12
N PHE A 303 9.45 0.91 -27.45
CA PHE A 303 9.89 1.16 -28.82
C PHE A 303 11.06 0.25 -29.17
N ALA A 304 11.05 -0.34 -30.36
CA ALA A 304 12.19 -1.04 -30.93
C ALA A 304 12.70 -0.27 -32.15
N LEU A 305 13.92 0.26 -32.02
CA LEU A 305 14.57 1.09 -33.03
C LEU A 305 15.30 0.22 -34.04
N GLY A 306 15.13 0.49 -35.34
CA GLY A 306 15.70 -0.32 -36.41
C GLY A 306 16.87 0.34 -37.15
N LEU A 307 17.86 -0.48 -37.52
CA LEU A 307 19.06 -0.07 -38.27
C LEU A 307 18.73 0.45 -39.68
N GLU A 308 17.64 -0.04 -40.27
CA GLU A 308 17.18 0.40 -41.60
C GLU A 308 16.16 1.56 -41.53
N GLY A 309 15.92 2.13 -40.34
CA GLY A 309 15.07 3.31 -40.14
C GLY A 309 13.58 3.01 -39.92
N GLN A 310 13.19 1.74 -39.86
CA GLN A 310 11.88 1.31 -39.35
C GLN A 310 11.90 1.33 -37.81
N VAL A 311 10.83 1.84 -37.20
CA VAL A 311 10.60 1.78 -35.75
C VAL A 311 9.25 1.13 -35.53
N ILE A 312 9.19 0.26 -34.53
CA ILE A 312 7.95 -0.36 -34.08
C ILE A 312 7.73 -0.06 -32.60
N SER A 313 6.47 0.02 -32.18
CA SER A 313 6.08 0.26 -30.80
C SER A 313 5.14 -0.83 -30.29
N SER A 314 5.11 -1.03 -28.98
CA SER A 314 4.24 -2.01 -28.33
C SER A 314 3.81 -1.52 -26.96
N ALA A 315 2.52 -1.62 -26.68
CA ALA A 315 1.97 -1.33 -25.35
C ALA A 315 2.17 -2.47 -24.33
N ASN A 316 2.60 -3.65 -24.77
CA ASN A 316 2.74 -4.85 -23.93
C ASN A 316 4.02 -5.67 -24.19
N GLY A 317 4.89 -5.21 -25.09
CA GLY A 317 6.13 -5.87 -25.51
C GLY A 317 5.94 -7.12 -26.38
N VAL A 318 4.72 -7.49 -26.75
CA VAL A 318 4.39 -8.70 -27.52
C VAL A 318 3.68 -8.39 -28.83
N ASN A 319 2.71 -7.48 -28.80
CA ASN A 319 1.98 -7.01 -29.99
C ASN A 319 2.61 -5.72 -30.46
N TRP A 320 3.15 -5.72 -31.68
CA TRP A 320 3.93 -4.60 -32.22
C TRP A 320 3.25 -3.95 -33.41
N GLU A 321 3.35 -2.64 -33.48
CA GLU A 321 2.79 -1.80 -34.54
C GLU A 321 3.86 -0.89 -35.12
N SER A 322 3.71 -0.48 -36.37
CA SER A 322 4.68 0.39 -37.04
C SER A 322 4.53 1.84 -36.59
N GLU A 323 5.62 2.47 -36.17
CA GLU A 323 5.65 3.89 -35.82
C GLU A 323 5.95 4.72 -37.08
N GLU A 324 4.91 5.09 -37.82
CA GLU A 324 5.04 5.81 -39.09
C GLU A 324 5.74 7.16 -38.93
N SER A 325 5.54 7.83 -37.79
CA SER A 325 6.16 9.13 -37.49
C SER A 325 7.68 9.04 -37.48
N LEU A 326 8.25 7.92 -37.02
CA LEU A 326 9.69 7.67 -36.94
C LEU A 326 10.27 6.96 -38.18
N THR A 327 9.45 6.59 -39.15
CA THR A 327 9.93 5.91 -40.37
C THR A 327 10.91 6.80 -41.15
N SER A 328 12.03 6.20 -41.58
CA SER A 328 13.20 6.91 -42.08
C SER A 328 13.97 6.08 -43.11
N SER A 329 14.70 6.74 -44.02
CA SER A 329 15.62 6.10 -44.98
C SER A 329 16.99 5.73 -44.39
N VAL A 330 17.25 6.11 -43.14
CA VAL A 330 18.49 5.82 -42.40
C VAL A 330 18.15 5.38 -40.97
N GLY A 331 19.07 4.66 -40.33
CA GLY A 331 18.84 3.99 -39.05
C GLY A 331 18.69 4.90 -37.83
N TRP A 332 17.92 4.39 -36.86
CA TRP A 332 17.92 4.86 -35.48
C TRP A 332 18.89 4.00 -34.69
N LEU A 333 19.82 4.63 -33.96
CA LEU A 333 20.97 3.95 -33.37
C LEU A 333 20.91 3.89 -31.84
N GLY A 334 20.26 4.87 -31.21
CA GLY A 334 20.15 4.96 -29.75
C GLY A 334 18.85 5.61 -29.31
N GLY A 335 18.47 5.33 -28.07
CA GLY A 335 17.29 5.91 -27.44
C GLY A 335 17.31 5.67 -25.92
N ASP A 336 16.69 6.58 -25.18
CA ASP A 336 16.54 6.51 -23.72
C ASP A 336 15.27 7.27 -23.31
N ALA A 337 14.74 6.96 -22.13
CA ALA A 337 13.55 7.57 -21.59
C ALA A 337 13.68 7.86 -20.09
N ALA A 338 13.30 9.07 -19.69
CA ALA A 338 13.21 9.51 -18.31
C ALA A 338 12.43 10.83 -18.23
N GLY A 339 11.85 11.13 -17.07
CA GLY A 339 11.26 12.45 -16.82
C GLY A 339 10.09 12.78 -17.75
N GLY A 340 9.32 11.76 -18.13
CA GLY A 340 8.15 11.90 -18.99
C GLY A 340 8.46 12.15 -20.48
N ILE A 341 9.69 11.86 -20.92
CA ILE A 341 10.07 11.89 -22.33
C ILE A 341 10.83 10.63 -22.76
N ALA A 342 10.72 10.31 -24.04
CA ALA A 342 11.61 9.41 -24.75
C ALA A 342 12.34 10.19 -25.84
N PHE A 343 13.66 10.04 -25.90
CA PHE A 343 14.50 10.70 -26.90
C PHE A 343 15.18 9.68 -27.79
N PHE A 344 15.17 9.92 -29.09
CA PHE A 344 15.67 9.00 -30.11
C PHE A 344 16.76 9.67 -30.94
N VAL A 345 17.84 8.95 -31.24
CA VAL A 345 18.95 9.44 -32.04
C VAL A 345 19.36 8.46 -33.13
N GLY A 346 19.91 8.97 -34.23
CA GLY A 346 20.25 8.12 -35.38
C GLY A 346 21.29 8.67 -36.33
N THR A 347 21.39 7.98 -37.46
CA THR A 347 22.35 8.25 -38.53
C THR A 347 22.16 9.64 -39.12
N GLY A 348 23.26 10.38 -39.33
CA GLY A 348 23.24 11.70 -39.94
C GLY A 348 22.61 12.79 -39.06
N GLY A 349 22.82 12.73 -37.74
CA GLY A 349 22.34 13.75 -36.80
C GLY A 349 20.83 13.72 -36.54
N LYS A 350 20.14 12.62 -36.87
CA LYS A 350 18.69 12.53 -36.67
C LYS A 350 18.35 12.48 -35.20
N MET A 351 17.31 13.23 -34.84
CA MET A 351 16.81 13.35 -33.47
C MET A 351 15.28 13.39 -33.50
N ALA A 352 14.65 12.77 -32.51
CA ALA A 352 13.22 12.87 -32.27
C ALA A 352 12.93 12.75 -30.78
N ILE A 353 11.83 13.33 -30.33
CA ILE A 353 11.37 13.31 -28.95
C ILE A 353 9.89 12.92 -28.90
N ARG A 354 9.50 12.20 -27.86
CA ARG A 354 8.11 11.91 -27.52
C ARG A 354 7.89 12.26 -26.07
N HIS A 355 6.87 13.06 -25.78
CA HIS A 355 6.37 13.21 -24.41
C HIS A 355 5.42 12.06 -24.10
N ASP A 356 5.38 11.62 -22.85
CA ASP A 356 4.43 10.60 -22.38
C ASP A 356 3.01 10.92 -22.83
N LYS A 357 2.29 9.90 -23.32
CA LYS A 357 0.94 9.99 -23.90
C LYS A 357 0.80 10.91 -25.12
N GLY A 358 1.86 11.58 -25.53
CA GLY A 358 1.92 12.47 -26.68
C GLY A 358 2.44 11.80 -27.95
N SER A 359 2.39 12.57 -29.04
CA SER A 359 2.94 12.16 -30.34
C SER A 359 4.46 12.37 -30.40
N VAL A 360 5.12 11.63 -31.29
CA VAL A 360 6.53 11.84 -31.59
C VAL A 360 6.71 13.10 -32.45
N THR A 361 7.70 13.92 -32.12
CA THR A 361 8.13 15.08 -32.89
C THR A 361 9.59 14.91 -33.35
N LYS A 362 9.88 15.31 -34.60
CA LYS A 362 11.26 15.28 -35.14
C LYS A 362 11.96 16.60 -34.82
N ILE A 363 13.22 16.52 -34.43
CA ILE A 363 14.07 17.68 -34.14
C ILE A 363 15.00 17.91 -35.33
N ASP A 364 15.19 19.17 -35.74
CA ASP A 364 16.06 19.51 -36.87
C ASP A 364 17.53 19.29 -36.51
N SER A 365 18.25 18.52 -37.32
CA SER A 365 19.69 18.29 -37.18
C SER A 365 20.52 19.58 -37.25
N ASN A 366 19.99 20.66 -37.85
CA ASN A 366 20.64 21.96 -37.86
C ASN A 366 20.86 22.55 -36.46
N ASN A 367 20.10 22.10 -35.45
CA ASN A 367 20.27 22.53 -34.06
C ASN A 367 21.65 22.14 -33.50
N LEU A 368 22.31 21.13 -34.09
CA LEU A 368 23.67 20.72 -33.72
C LEU A 368 24.77 21.69 -34.18
N ALA A 369 24.43 22.66 -35.04
CA ALA A 369 25.42 23.56 -35.65
C ALA A 369 26.22 24.35 -34.61
N GLY A 370 25.57 24.79 -33.52
CA GLY A 370 26.20 25.56 -32.44
C GLY A 370 27.33 24.82 -31.75
N ALA A 371 27.09 23.55 -31.37
CA ALA A 371 28.05 22.71 -30.66
C ALA A 371 29.22 22.21 -31.52
N LEU A 372 29.02 22.13 -32.84
CA LEU A 372 29.98 21.53 -33.79
C LEU A 372 30.75 22.58 -34.62
N THR A 373 30.67 23.86 -34.25
CA THR A 373 31.33 24.95 -34.97
C THR A 373 32.85 24.79 -35.01
N GLY A 374 33.42 24.78 -36.22
CA GLY A 374 34.87 24.65 -36.47
C GLY A 374 35.29 23.47 -37.33
N ARG A 375 34.44 22.45 -37.54
CA ARG A 375 34.76 21.28 -38.40
C ARG A 375 33.97 21.18 -39.71
N PHE A 376 32.89 21.95 -39.87
CA PHE A 376 31.97 21.85 -41.02
C PHE A 376 32.07 23.03 -42.01
N HIS A 377 32.84 24.09 -41.69
CA HIS A 377 32.96 25.29 -42.54
C HIS A 377 34.32 25.50 -43.22
N GLU A 378 35.35 24.70 -42.92
CA GLU A 378 36.60 24.74 -43.67
C GLU A 378 36.56 23.69 -44.80
N THR A 379 36.54 24.19 -46.04
CA THR A 379 36.62 23.44 -47.32
C THR A 379 35.32 22.89 -47.89
N GLY A 380 34.40 23.78 -48.32
CA GLY A 380 33.64 23.68 -49.58
C GLY A 380 32.96 22.34 -49.95
N SER A 381 32.71 21.45 -48.99
CA SER A 381 32.10 20.15 -49.18
C SER A 381 30.92 20.07 -48.21
N THR A 382 29.79 19.61 -48.72
CA THR A 382 28.54 19.39 -47.98
C THR A 382 28.79 18.30 -46.93
N GLY A 383 29.27 18.68 -45.74
CA GLY A 383 29.57 17.74 -44.66
C GLY A 383 28.29 17.09 -44.14
N ARG A 384 28.28 15.75 -44.08
CA ARG A 384 27.23 14.96 -43.43
C ARG A 384 27.34 15.14 -41.91
N TRP A 385 26.22 15.39 -41.24
CA TRP A 385 26.14 15.40 -39.77
C TRP A 385 26.68 14.08 -39.18
N PRO A 386 27.34 14.10 -38.00
CA PRO A 386 27.86 12.88 -37.39
C PRO A 386 26.71 11.91 -37.05
N ASP A 387 27.02 10.62 -37.05
CA ASP A 387 26.08 9.63 -36.52
C ASP A 387 26.04 9.76 -34.99
N LEU A 388 24.83 9.75 -34.45
CA LEU A 388 24.56 9.81 -33.01
C LEU A 388 24.24 8.39 -32.54
N THR A 389 25.03 7.87 -31.59
CA THR A 389 25.03 6.44 -31.25
C THR A 389 24.34 6.13 -29.94
N ASP A 390 24.37 7.04 -28.97
CA ASP A 390 23.80 6.85 -27.64
C ASP A 390 23.16 8.15 -27.15
N VAL A 391 22.20 7.98 -26.26
CA VAL A 391 21.53 9.08 -25.56
C VAL A 391 21.31 8.67 -24.12
N VAL A 392 21.42 9.63 -23.22
CA VAL A 392 21.04 9.52 -21.81
C VAL A 392 20.16 10.71 -21.48
N VAL A 393 18.92 10.43 -21.09
CA VAL A 393 17.98 11.43 -20.58
C VAL A 393 18.22 11.54 -19.07
N LEU A 394 18.75 12.68 -18.64
CA LEU A 394 18.99 12.97 -17.23
C LEU A 394 17.73 13.52 -16.55
N ALA A 395 17.01 14.39 -17.26
CA ALA A 395 15.72 14.95 -16.89
C ALA A 395 14.98 15.40 -18.16
N THR A 396 13.71 15.84 -18.04
CA THR A 396 12.89 16.31 -19.17
C THR A 396 13.63 17.23 -20.14
N ASN A 397 14.38 18.20 -19.61
CA ASN A 397 15.09 19.17 -20.45
C ASN A 397 16.58 18.86 -20.63
N ARG A 398 17.14 17.94 -19.84
CA ARG A 398 18.59 17.68 -19.77
C ARG A 398 18.93 16.36 -20.44
N ILE A 399 19.55 16.43 -21.62
CA ILE A 399 19.84 15.25 -22.43
C ILE A 399 21.30 15.29 -22.86
N VAL A 400 21.93 14.12 -22.83
CA VAL A 400 23.31 13.92 -23.25
C VAL A 400 23.31 12.95 -24.42
N ILE A 401 23.94 13.32 -25.53
CA ILE A 401 24.08 12.43 -26.69
C ILE A 401 25.56 12.18 -26.98
N ARG A 402 25.86 10.98 -27.48
CA ARG A 402 27.20 10.60 -27.91
C ARG A 402 27.26 10.48 -29.44
N THR A 403 28.29 11.07 -30.02
CA THR A 403 28.61 10.91 -31.45
C THR A 403 29.44 9.66 -31.70
N GLU A 404 29.51 9.19 -32.95
CA GLU A 404 30.36 8.08 -33.40
C GLU A 404 31.86 8.21 -33.00
N LYS A 405 32.34 9.44 -32.75
CA LYS A 405 33.73 9.74 -32.35
C LYS A 405 33.94 9.75 -30.83
N GLY A 406 32.89 9.49 -30.05
CA GLY A 406 32.93 9.53 -28.59
C GLY A 406 32.85 10.94 -28.00
N THR A 407 32.52 11.96 -28.80
CA THR A 407 32.22 13.32 -28.30
C THR A 407 30.81 13.34 -27.70
N LEU A 408 30.69 13.88 -26.49
CA LEU A 408 29.41 14.12 -25.81
C LEU A 408 28.89 15.51 -26.17
N LEU A 409 27.60 15.61 -26.43
CA LEU A 409 26.88 16.87 -26.58
C LEU A 409 25.76 16.92 -25.54
N TYR A 410 25.48 18.10 -25.02
CA TYR A 410 24.50 18.33 -23.95
C TYR A 410 23.51 19.42 -24.36
N THR A 411 22.27 19.29 -23.91
CA THR A 411 21.18 20.25 -24.10
C THR A 411 20.41 20.43 -22.79
N GLU A 412 19.88 21.64 -22.57
CA GLU A 412 18.97 22.00 -21.47
C GLU A 412 17.59 22.45 -21.96
N ASP A 413 17.29 22.22 -23.24
CA ASP A 413 16.09 22.71 -23.92
C ASP A 413 15.54 21.70 -24.93
N GLN A 414 15.64 20.41 -24.60
CA GLN A 414 15.09 19.30 -25.39
C GLN A 414 15.65 19.19 -26.82
N GLY A 415 16.87 19.69 -27.03
CA GLY A 415 17.58 19.59 -28.29
C GLY A 415 17.39 20.77 -29.24
N GLU A 416 16.83 21.89 -28.77
CA GLU A 416 16.79 23.16 -29.50
C GLU A 416 18.20 23.77 -29.63
N THR A 417 18.99 23.70 -28.56
CA THR A 417 20.40 24.10 -28.54
C THR A 417 21.29 23.03 -27.93
N TRP A 418 22.55 22.99 -28.38
CA TRP A 418 23.54 22.00 -27.98
C TRP A 418 24.88 22.65 -27.65
N GLU A 419 25.58 22.07 -26.68
CA GLU A 419 26.96 22.42 -26.31
C GLU A 419 27.85 21.18 -26.18
N GLN A 420 29.16 21.35 -26.38
CA GLN A 420 30.15 20.27 -26.27
C GLN A 420 30.71 20.11 -24.84
N GLU A 421 30.67 21.17 -24.04
CA GLU A 421 31.13 21.16 -22.64
C GLU A 421 29.94 20.82 -21.72
N GLY A 422 29.62 19.53 -21.61
CA GLY A 422 28.60 19.03 -20.68
C GLY A 422 29.14 18.74 -19.27
N PRO A 423 28.34 18.12 -18.38
CA PRO A 423 28.72 17.87 -16.99
C PRO A 423 29.81 16.80 -16.79
N PHE A 424 30.20 16.08 -17.85
CA PHE A 424 31.19 15.00 -17.78
C PHE A 424 32.54 15.43 -18.38
N PHE A 425 33.62 15.10 -17.68
CA PHE A 425 34.99 15.38 -18.14
C PHE A 425 35.58 14.19 -18.91
N GLY A 426 36.11 14.42 -20.11
CA GLY A 426 36.85 13.41 -20.90
C GLY A 426 36.85 13.71 -22.40
N GLU A 427 37.98 13.46 -23.09
CA GLU A 427 38.10 13.77 -24.52
C GLU A 427 37.48 12.69 -25.44
N GLN A 428 37.30 11.44 -24.97
CA GLN A 428 36.75 10.32 -25.75
C GLN A 428 36.01 9.26 -24.92
N THR A 429 34.69 9.22 -25.09
CA THR A 429 33.79 8.33 -24.34
C THR A 429 33.37 7.11 -25.18
N SER A 430 33.42 5.91 -24.59
CA SER A 430 33.01 4.65 -25.21
C SER A 430 31.57 4.24 -24.89
N ASN A 431 31.05 4.63 -23.72
CA ASN A 431 29.65 4.42 -23.33
C ASN A 431 29.26 5.41 -22.18
N VAL A 432 27.99 5.80 -22.10
CA VAL A 432 27.41 6.51 -20.96
C VAL A 432 26.06 5.87 -20.62
N GLU A 433 25.82 5.57 -19.35
CA GLU A 433 24.56 4.95 -18.94
C GLU A 433 24.12 5.47 -17.55
N ARG A 434 22.82 5.73 -17.41
CA ARG A 434 22.16 6.14 -16.17
C ARG A 434 21.51 4.92 -15.52
N MET A 435 21.79 4.71 -14.24
CA MET A 435 21.20 3.64 -13.43
C MET A 435 19.91 4.11 -12.74
N ARG A 436 19.13 3.16 -12.21
CA ARG A 436 17.87 3.47 -11.50
C ARG A 436 18.11 4.17 -10.18
N SER A 437 19.24 3.90 -9.52
CA SER A 437 19.72 4.61 -8.33
C SER A 437 20.06 6.08 -8.58
N GLY A 438 20.09 6.55 -9.83
CA GLY A 438 20.58 7.88 -10.18
C GLY A 438 22.10 7.96 -10.30
N ASP A 439 22.84 6.86 -10.14
CA ASP A 439 24.23 6.81 -10.57
C ASP A 439 24.35 6.92 -12.09
N ILE A 440 25.39 7.62 -12.55
CA ILE A 440 25.74 7.71 -13.97
C ILE A 440 27.14 7.16 -14.14
N PHE A 441 27.29 6.19 -15.05
CA PHE A 441 28.58 5.62 -15.40
C PHE A 441 29.01 6.06 -16.78
N VAL A 442 30.26 6.55 -16.88
CA VAL A 442 30.91 6.96 -18.13
C VAL A 442 32.11 6.06 -18.35
N ALA A 443 32.06 5.23 -19.39
CA ALA A 443 33.20 4.44 -19.83
C ALA A 443 34.06 5.26 -20.82
N HIS A 444 35.36 5.30 -20.59
CA HIS A 444 36.31 5.98 -21.46
C HIS A 444 36.92 5.01 -22.47
N SER A 445 37.47 5.55 -23.56
CA SER A 445 38.12 4.73 -24.60
C SER A 445 39.39 4.01 -24.11
N ASP A 446 39.98 4.48 -23.01
CA ASP A 446 41.16 3.92 -22.34
C ASP A 446 40.85 2.82 -21.31
N GLY A 447 39.57 2.46 -21.14
CA GLY A 447 39.12 1.42 -20.21
C GLY A 447 38.83 1.92 -18.79
N LYS A 448 39.04 3.21 -18.49
CA LYS A 448 38.61 3.80 -17.21
C LYS A 448 37.09 3.95 -17.17
N VAL A 449 36.54 3.93 -15.95
CA VAL A 449 35.14 4.23 -15.68
C VAL A 449 35.08 5.40 -14.71
N THR A 450 34.25 6.38 -15.02
CA THR A 450 33.89 7.48 -14.11
C THR A 450 32.47 7.24 -13.60
N ARG A 451 32.25 7.45 -12.30
CA ARG A 451 30.94 7.47 -11.66
C ARG A 451 30.59 8.91 -11.31
N ALA A 452 29.35 9.32 -11.59
CA ALA A 452 28.76 10.58 -11.16
C ALA A 452 27.37 10.31 -10.56
N GLU A 453 26.81 11.30 -9.87
CA GLU A 453 25.55 11.19 -9.13
C GLU A 453 24.54 12.21 -9.67
N LEU A 454 23.31 11.76 -9.90
CA LEU A 454 22.19 12.62 -10.23
C LEU A 454 21.68 13.32 -8.97
N THR A 455 21.44 14.61 -9.06
CA THR A 455 20.91 15.46 -7.99
C THR A 455 19.74 16.28 -8.48
N ALA A 456 18.80 16.56 -7.59
CA ALA A 456 17.71 17.49 -7.83
C ALA A 456 17.83 18.71 -6.92
N LYS A 457 17.55 19.88 -7.48
CA LYS A 457 17.59 21.16 -6.79
C LYS A 457 16.17 21.68 -6.57
N PHE A 458 15.89 22.09 -5.34
CA PHE A 458 14.63 22.67 -4.93
C PHE A 458 14.84 24.13 -4.55
N VAL A 459 13.95 25.00 -5.01
CA VAL A 459 13.87 26.41 -4.63
C VAL A 459 12.56 26.62 -3.89
N PHE A 460 12.59 27.31 -2.75
CA PHE A 460 11.44 27.43 -1.87
C PHE A 460 11.24 28.83 -1.33
N GLU A 461 9.99 29.14 -0.96
CA GLU A 461 9.61 30.36 -0.25
C GLU A 461 8.67 30.05 0.93
N PRO A 462 8.78 30.78 2.05
CA PRO A 462 9.73 31.88 2.30
C PRO A 462 11.16 31.38 2.51
N ARG A 463 12.15 32.25 2.29
CA ARG A 463 13.56 31.96 2.55
C ARG A 463 13.85 32.01 4.04
N LEU A 464 14.78 31.18 4.50
CA LEU A 464 15.27 31.13 5.87
C LEU A 464 15.83 32.48 6.33
N ALA A 465 15.41 32.89 7.53
CA ALA A 465 15.84 34.14 8.15
C ALA A 465 17.22 33.98 8.83
N GLY A 466 18.30 34.13 8.07
CA GLY A 466 19.67 34.20 8.60
C GLY A 466 20.37 32.85 8.84
N GLU A 467 19.73 31.74 8.47
CA GLU A 467 20.30 30.39 8.43
C GLU A 467 20.34 29.86 6.98
N SER A 468 21.06 28.77 6.72
CA SER A 468 21.10 28.06 5.45
C SER A 468 20.73 26.60 5.64
N VAL A 469 20.17 25.95 4.62
CA VAL A 469 19.94 24.50 4.66
C VAL A 469 21.29 23.77 4.73
N GLU A 470 21.40 22.83 5.66
CA GLU A 470 22.59 22.03 5.93
C GLU A 470 22.42 20.58 5.49
N SER A 471 23.53 19.88 5.29
CA SER A 471 23.49 18.45 4.97
C SER A 471 22.89 17.68 6.15
N GLY A 472 21.89 16.84 5.88
CA GLY A 472 21.16 16.08 6.90
C GLY A 472 19.91 16.76 7.46
N ASP A 473 19.61 18.01 7.07
CA ASP A 473 18.29 18.59 7.36
C ASP A 473 17.18 17.74 6.70
N LEU A 474 16.09 17.50 7.43
CA LEU A 474 14.95 16.71 6.96
C LEU A 474 13.93 17.61 6.27
N ILE A 475 13.54 17.24 5.05
CA ILE A 475 12.52 17.91 4.26
C ILE A 475 11.32 16.98 4.09
N VAL A 476 10.16 17.48 4.50
CA VAL A 476 8.88 16.83 4.38
C VAL A 476 8.08 17.55 3.29
N LEU A 477 7.85 16.91 2.15
CA LEU A 477 7.13 17.49 1.00
C LEU A 477 5.75 16.88 0.83
N SER A 478 4.75 17.71 0.51
CA SER A 478 3.41 17.26 0.13
C SER A 478 2.96 18.01 -1.13
N LEU A 479 2.80 17.27 -2.23
CA LEU A 479 2.35 17.75 -3.53
C LEU A 479 0.92 17.27 -3.81
N PRO A 480 -0.08 18.16 -3.93
CA PRO A 480 -1.40 17.77 -4.40
C PRO A 480 -1.33 17.37 -5.88
N LEU A 481 -1.89 16.20 -6.19
CA LEU A 481 -2.06 15.70 -7.54
C LEU A 481 -3.37 16.24 -8.11
N THR A 482 -3.26 17.09 -9.12
CA THR A 482 -4.38 17.43 -9.97
C THR A 482 -4.56 16.36 -11.03
N ARG A 483 -5.81 15.94 -11.26
CA ARG A 483 -6.14 14.98 -12.31
C ARG A 483 -6.65 15.76 -13.51
N GLU A 484 -5.88 15.74 -14.59
CA GLU A 484 -6.29 16.29 -15.88
C GLU A 484 -6.08 15.23 -16.97
N LEU A 485 -7.07 15.09 -17.84
CA LEU A 485 -7.03 14.21 -19.00
C LEU A 485 -7.80 14.85 -20.14
N ASP A 486 -7.15 15.01 -21.30
CA ASP A 486 -7.82 15.37 -22.55
C ASP A 486 -7.63 14.24 -23.55
N THR A 487 -8.70 13.48 -23.79
CA THR A 487 -8.64 12.31 -24.68
C THR A 487 -8.42 12.70 -26.15
N THR A 488 -8.63 13.97 -26.51
CA THR A 488 -8.38 14.47 -27.87
C THR A 488 -6.90 14.70 -28.18
N GLN A 489 -6.05 14.70 -27.14
CA GLN A 489 -4.61 14.93 -27.27
C GLN A 489 -3.77 13.65 -27.13
N LEU A 490 -4.41 12.51 -26.85
CA LEU A 490 -3.71 11.23 -26.68
C LEU A 490 -3.28 10.67 -28.04
N ALA A 491 -2.01 10.25 -28.15
CA ALA A 491 -1.48 9.58 -29.33
C ALA A 491 -1.60 8.05 -29.23
N GLU A 492 -1.94 7.39 -30.34
CA GLU A 492 -1.88 5.93 -30.46
C GLU A 492 -0.42 5.43 -30.55
N PRO A 493 -0.12 4.19 -30.11
CA PRO A 493 -1.04 3.22 -29.51
C PRO A 493 -1.37 3.52 -28.04
N TYR A 494 -2.64 3.39 -27.67
CA TYR A 494 -3.06 3.53 -26.28
C TYR A 494 -2.67 2.29 -25.48
N ARG A 495 -2.17 2.51 -24.26
CA ARG A 495 -1.97 1.41 -23.32
C ARG A 495 -3.34 0.85 -22.91
N GLN A 496 -3.55 -0.43 -23.22
CA GLN A 496 -4.75 -1.16 -22.86
C GLN A 496 -4.60 -1.71 -21.44
N ASP A 497 -5.58 -1.42 -20.60
CA ASP A 497 -5.61 -1.91 -19.24
C ASP A 497 -7.06 -1.98 -18.74
N SER A 498 -7.35 -2.92 -17.85
CA SER A 498 -8.68 -3.02 -17.27
C SER A 498 -8.87 -1.91 -16.23
N LEU A 499 -10.04 -1.26 -16.23
CA LEU A 499 -10.40 -0.30 -15.18
C LEU A 499 -10.48 -1.02 -13.84
N THR A 500 -9.75 -0.50 -12.86
CA THR A 500 -9.82 -1.03 -11.51
C THR A 500 -11.16 -0.65 -10.88
N VAL A 501 -11.65 -1.49 -9.98
CA VAL A 501 -12.86 -1.17 -9.20
C VAL A 501 -12.64 0.16 -8.49
N GLY A 502 -13.61 1.06 -8.68
CA GLY A 502 -13.75 2.46 -8.22
C GLY A 502 -12.85 3.51 -8.88
N GLU A 503 -12.16 3.15 -9.95
CA GLU A 503 -11.42 4.12 -10.76
C GLU A 503 -12.40 4.89 -11.65
N TRP A 504 -12.22 6.22 -11.72
CA TRP A 504 -13.00 7.06 -12.62
C TRP A 504 -12.43 7.05 -14.04
N ALA A 505 -13.31 6.94 -15.03
CA ALA A 505 -12.99 6.99 -16.45
C ALA A 505 -13.93 7.93 -17.21
N ILE A 506 -13.48 8.45 -18.35
CA ILE A 506 -14.26 9.30 -19.26
C ILE A 506 -14.34 8.71 -20.67
N SER A 507 -15.41 9.03 -21.40
CA SER A 507 -15.57 8.67 -22.81
C SER A 507 -14.56 9.40 -23.69
N GLY A 508 -14.13 8.77 -24.79
CA GLY A 508 -13.29 9.45 -25.77
C GLY A 508 -13.96 10.67 -26.41
N GLY A 509 -13.14 11.66 -26.77
CA GLY A 509 -13.59 12.99 -27.20
C GLY A 509 -13.91 13.96 -26.05
N ALA A 510 -13.97 13.49 -24.80
CA ALA A 510 -14.15 14.33 -23.62
C ALA A 510 -12.80 14.67 -22.95
N SER A 511 -12.83 15.69 -22.11
CA SER A 511 -11.75 16.02 -21.19
C SER A 511 -12.26 16.11 -19.76
N PHE A 512 -11.36 15.89 -18.80
CA PHE A 512 -11.63 15.99 -17.37
C PHE A 512 -10.53 16.81 -16.70
N ALA A 513 -10.91 17.61 -15.72
CA ALA A 513 -9.98 18.29 -14.84
C ALA A 513 -10.54 18.39 -13.42
N THR A 514 -9.67 18.30 -12.42
CA THR A 514 -10.01 18.68 -11.04
C THR A 514 -10.08 20.21 -10.91
N LYS A 515 -11.14 20.74 -10.28
CA LYS A 515 -11.38 22.18 -10.06
C LYS A 515 -11.75 22.47 -8.61
N SER A 516 -11.96 23.73 -8.26
CA SER A 516 -12.47 24.10 -6.93
C SER A 516 -13.84 23.47 -6.67
N ASP A 517 -14.07 23.09 -5.43
CA ASP A 517 -15.18 22.24 -5.03
C ASP A 517 -16.41 23.05 -4.54
N ALA A 518 -17.50 22.37 -4.23
CA ALA A 518 -18.73 23.02 -3.75
C ALA A 518 -18.56 23.62 -2.35
N ASP A 519 -17.63 23.05 -1.57
CA ASP A 519 -17.40 23.32 -0.16
C ASP A 519 -16.14 24.16 0.09
N THR A 520 -15.59 24.81 -0.94
CA THR A 520 -14.28 25.47 -0.87
C THR A 520 -14.24 26.50 0.25
N GLY A 521 -13.25 26.39 1.13
CA GLY A 521 -13.06 27.22 2.31
C GLY A 521 -13.94 26.84 3.51
N MET A 522 -14.75 25.79 3.43
CA MET A 522 -15.54 25.29 4.57
C MET A 522 -14.79 24.21 5.35
N THR A 523 -14.55 24.46 6.65
CA THR A 523 -13.86 23.54 7.55
C THR A 523 -14.53 22.16 7.62
N GLY A 524 -13.73 21.11 7.41
CA GLY A 524 -14.19 19.71 7.45
C GLY A 524 -15.18 19.33 6.34
N LEU A 525 -15.22 20.13 5.25
CA LEU A 525 -15.96 19.85 4.02
C LEU A 525 -15.15 20.20 2.77
N ASP A 526 -14.16 21.09 2.83
CA ASP A 526 -13.30 21.37 1.69
C ASP A 526 -12.38 20.17 1.43
N SER A 527 -12.62 19.47 0.32
CA SER A 527 -11.76 18.38 -0.16
C SER A 527 -10.71 18.85 -1.16
N GLY A 528 -10.71 20.15 -1.49
CA GLY A 528 -9.75 20.77 -2.39
C GLY A 528 -9.92 20.39 -3.85
N GLY A 529 -11.05 19.79 -4.24
CA GLY A 529 -11.26 19.29 -5.60
C GLY A 529 -12.71 18.98 -5.92
N SER A 530 -13.13 19.21 -7.17
CA SER A 530 -14.35 18.73 -7.82
C SER A 530 -14.03 18.23 -9.23
N GLY A 531 -14.91 17.43 -9.81
CA GLY A 531 -14.74 16.92 -11.17
C GLY A 531 -15.37 17.85 -12.21
N ALA A 532 -14.61 18.22 -13.24
CA ALA A 532 -15.11 18.99 -14.39
C ALA A 532 -15.02 18.16 -15.68
N LEU A 533 -16.12 17.52 -16.07
CA LEU A 533 -16.24 16.76 -17.33
C LEU A 533 -16.64 17.72 -18.46
N SER A 534 -15.79 17.86 -19.47
CA SER A 534 -15.97 18.81 -20.57
C SER A 534 -16.04 18.12 -21.93
N PHE A 535 -16.81 18.70 -22.84
CA PHE A 535 -16.84 18.31 -24.24
C PHE A 535 -16.95 19.53 -25.15
N HIS A 536 -16.07 19.57 -26.15
CA HIS A 536 -16.04 20.63 -27.14
C HIS A 536 -16.20 20.05 -28.53
N LEU A 537 -17.17 20.58 -29.28
CA LEU A 537 -17.31 20.26 -30.70
C LEU A 537 -16.03 20.71 -31.42
N PRO A 538 -15.34 19.81 -32.17
CA PRO A 538 -14.15 20.18 -32.93
C PRO A 538 -14.45 21.34 -33.88
N GLN A 539 -13.68 22.43 -33.80
CA GLN A 539 -13.83 23.55 -34.72
C GLN A 539 -13.23 23.18 -36.09
N GLY A 540 -14.08 23.07 -37.11
CA GLY A 540 -13.63 23.00 -38.50
C GLY A 540 -13.21 21.61 -38.99
N SER A 541 -14.10 20.61 -38.89
CA SER A 541 -13.93 19.39 -39.68
C SER A 541 -13.90 19.75 -41.17
N ASP A 542 -12.72 19.78 -41.78
CA ASP A 542 -12.59 19.50 -43.20
C ASP A 542 -13.35 18.20 -43.45
N ARG A 543 -14.24 18.20 -44.44
CA ARG A 543 -15.29 17.18 -44.68
C ARG A 543 -14.79 15.77 -45.00
N ASN A 544 -13.55 15.43 -44.65
CA ASN A 544 -12.86 14.21 -45.07
C ASN A 544 -12.61 13.20 -43.95
N GLU A 545 -12.83 13.51 -42.66
CA GLU A 545 -12.82 12.47 -41.63
C GLU A 545 -14.19 11.80 -41.53
N PRO A 546 -14.27 10.45 -41.61
CA PRO A 546 -15.53 9.74 -41.46
C PRO A 546 -16.11 9.98 -40.07
N ALA A 547 -17.41 10.31 -40.01
CA ALA A 547 -18.15 10.39 -38.74
C ALA A 547 -18.09 9.07 -37.92
N GLU A 548 -17.74 7.96 -38.57
CA GLU A 548 -17.56 6.64 -37.94
C GLU A 548 -16.33 6.59 -37.01
N THR A 549 -15.25 7.33 -37.29
CA THR A 549 -14.04 7.34 -36.44
C THR A 549 -14.31 8.01 -35.09
N TYR A 550 -15.04 9.13 -35.11
CA TYR A 550 -15.45 9.86 -33.90
C TYR A 550 -16.40 9.04 -33.02
N LEU A 551 -17.31 8.28 -33.63
CA LEU A 551 -18.23 7.41 -32.89
C LEU A 551 -17.51 6.24 -32.22
N ALA A 552 -16.49 5.67 -32.87
CA ALA A 552 -15.69 4.58 -32.28
C ALA A 552 -14.87 5.04 -31.07
N VAL A 553 -14.27 6.24 -31.14
CA VAL A 553 -13.51 6.83 -30.01
C VAL A 553 -14.43 7.16 -28.82
N LYS A 554 -15.67 7.59 -29.10
CA LYS A 554 -16.66 7.98 -28.10
C LYS A 554 -17.14 6.83 -27.20
N ASP A 555 -17.12 5.60 -27.72
CA ASP A 555 -17.51 4.41 -26.94
C ASP A 555 -16.35 3.86 -26.07
N SER A 556 -15.11 4.25 -26.36
CA SER A 556 -13.93 3.92 -25.54
C SER A 556 -13.92 4.69 -24.23
N LEU A 557 -13.47 4.04 -23.16
CA LEU A 557 -13.30 4.65 -21.84
C LEU A 557 -11.83 4.78 -21.50
N PHE A 558 -11.44 5.97 -21.05
CA PHE A 558 -10.08 6.28 -20.64
C PHE A 558 -10.05 6.53 -19.13
N SER A 559 -9.19 5.80 -18.43
CA SER A 559 -8.92 6.06 -17.01
C SER A 559 -8.43 7.49 -16.84
N ILE A 560 -9.07 8.26 -15.95
CA ILE A 560 -8.61 9.61 -15.61
C ILE A 560 -7.23 9.57 -14.96
N ALA A 561 -6.97 8.56 -14.11
CA ALA A 561 -5.74 8.46 -13.35
C ALA A 561 -4.55 7.98 -14.19
N ARG A 562 -4.78 7.04 -15.11
CA ARG A 562 -3.73 6.35 -15.88
C ARG A 562 -3.66 6.81 -17.33
N GLY A 563 -4.75 7.27 -17.91
CA GLY A 563 -4.88 7.52 -19.35
C GLY A 563 -4.92 6.24 -20.19
N THR A 564 -5.06 5.07 -19.56
CA THR A 564 -5.20 3.77 -20.22
C THR A 564 -6.61 3.58 -20.75
N VAL A 565 -6.76 2.82 -21.83
CA VAL A 565 -8.05 2.53 -22.46
C VAL A 565 -8.59 1.16 -22.02
N GLU A 566 -9.87 1.13 -21.66
CA GLU A 566 -10.63 -0.10 -21.42
C GLU A 566 -11.29 -0.55 -22.72
N LEU A 567 -10.95 -1.77 -23.17
CA LEU A 567 -11.52 -2.36 -24.39
C LEU A 567 -12.88 -3.02 -24.15
N THR A 568 -13.20 -3.37 -22.90
CA THR A 568 -14.49 -3.98 -22.60
C THR A 568 -15.56 -2.90 -22.73
N ALA A 569 -16.49 -3.07 -23.67
CA ALA A 569 -17.61 -2.16 -23.86
C ALA A 569 -18.45 -2.07 -22.56
N VAL A 570 -18.15 -1.09 -21.71
CA VAL A 570 -18.97 -0.79 -20.54
C VAL A 570 -20.31 -0.29 -21.07
N ASN A 571 -21.30 -1.16 -20.94
CA ASN A 571 -22.64 -1.07 -21.48
C ASN A 571 -23.14 0.40 -21.49
N ASN A 572 -23.24 1.01 -22.67
CA ASN A 572 -23.89 2.30 -22.90
C ASN A 572 -25.24 2.13 -23.64
N PRO A 573 -26.14 1.24 -23.18
CA PRO A 573 -27.30 0.85 -23.96
C PRO A 573 -28.26 2.04 -24.12
N ASN A 574 -28.63 2.33 -25.37
CA ASN A 574 -29.61 3.35 -25.77
C ASN A 574 -29.23 4.81 -25.46
N ARG A 575 -27.94 5.13 -25.24
CA ARG A 575 -27.46 6.49 -24.91
C ARG A 575 -26.30 6.99 -25.79
N SER A 576 -26.20 6.50 -27.03
CA SER A 576 -25.16 6.94 -27.98
C SER A 576 -25.24 8.43 -28.36
N TYR A 577 -26.34 9.10 -28.04
CA TYR A 577 -26.52 10.55 -28.25
C TYR A 577 -25.81 11.43 -27.21
N LEU A 578 -25.40 10.89 -26.06
CA LEU A 578 -24.65 11.66 -25.05
C LEU A 578 -23.25 11.93 -25.56
N ASP A 579 -22.80 13.18 -25.55
CA ASP A 579 -21.51 13.60 -26.11
C ASP A 579 -20.34 13.36 -25.15
N ALA A 580 -20.60 13.43 -23.84
CA ALA A 580 -19.64 13.08 -22.81
C ALA A 580 -20.26 12.14 -21.78
N ARG A 581 -19.44 11.23 -21.27
CA ARG A 581 -19.76 10.36 -20.14
C ARG A 581 -18.56 10.25 -19.22
N MET A 582 -18.81 10.24 -17.91
CA MET A 582 -17.89 9.69 -16.92
C MET A 582 -18.52 8.47 -16.24
N THR A 583 -17.68 7.54 -15.81
CA THR A 583 -18.13 6.29 -15.21
C THR A 583 -17.14 5.78 -14.16
N GLN A 584 -17.67 4.98 -13.24
CA GLN A 584 -16.91 4.25 -12.24
C GLN A 584 -17.55 2.87 -12.03
N LYS A 585 -16.73 1.82 -11.98
CA LYS A 585 -17.14 0.50 -11.49
C LYS A 585 -17.24 0.57 -9.97
N ILE A 586 -18.41 0.38 -9.38
CA ILE A 586 -18.63 0.55 -7.94
C ILE A 586 -18.00 -0.61 -7.17
N ASP A 587 -17.33 -0.28 -6.06
CA ASP A 587 -16.81 -1.27 -5.12
C ASP A 587 -17.92 -1.82 -4.22
N LEU A 588 -18.66 -2.81 -4.73
CA LEU A 588 -19.71 -3.45 -3.95
C LEU A 588 -19.19 -4.30 -2.80
N SER A 589 -17.89 -4.58 -2.69
CA SER A 589 -17.34 -5.23 -1.49
C SER A 589 -17.58 -4.41 -0.22
N ARG A 590 -17.68 -3.07 -0.35
CA ARG A 590 -18.05 -2.13 0.73
C ARG A 590 -19.49 -2.28 1.23
N LEU A 591 -20.33 -3.04 0.52
CA LEU A 591 -21.62 -3.45 1.09
C LEU A 591 -21.43 -4.33 2.33
N VAL A 592 -20.31 -5.06 2.44
CA VAL A 592 -19.94 -6.02 3.50
C VAL A 592 -20.89 -7.22 3.57
N VAL A 593 -22.20 -6.97 3.61
CA VAL A 593 -23.29 -7.94 3.63
C VAL A 593 -24.27 -7.62 2.51
N LYS A 594 -25.04 -8.64 2.08
CA LYS A 594 -26.15 -8.43 1.15
C LYS A 594 -27.16 -7.43 1.72
N GLU A 595 -27.49 -6.41 0.91
CA GLU A 595 -28.61 -5.51 1.19
C GLU A 595 -29.86 -6.00 0.47
N SER A 596 -30.90 -6.33 1.24
CA SER A 596 -32.17 -6.84 0.70
C SER A 596 -33.19 -5.72 0.49
N ASN A 597 -33.00 -4.57 1.13
CA ASN A 597 -33.77 -3.37 0.89
C ASN A 597 -33.46 -2.88 -0.53
N PRO A 598 -34.47 -2.75 -1.41
CA PRO A 598 -34.22 -2.35 -2.79
C PRO A 598 -33.92 -0.86 -2.94
N PHE A 599 -34.11 -0.03 -1.90
CA PHE A 599 -33.96 1.42 -1.97
C PHE A 599 -32.54 1.86 -1.62
N PHE A 600 -31.92 2.61 -2.54
CA PHE A 600 -30.61 3.23 -2.37
C PHE A 600 -30.71 4.73 -2.68
N GLN A 601 -29.87 5.53 -2.02
CA GLN A 601 -29.86 6.98 -2.19
C GLN A 601 -28.57 7.41 -2.88
N LEU A 602 -28.69 8.32 -3.84
CA LEU A 602 -27.58 9.02 -4.47
C LEU A 602 -27.69 10.51 -4.14
N GLU A 603 -26.65 11.07 -3.54
CA GLU A 603 -26.49 12.50 -3.28
C GLU A 603 -25.27 13.03 -4.04
N PHE A 604 -25.35 14.25 -4.55
CA PHE A 604 -24.24 14.93 -5.22
C PHE A 604 -24.52 16.43 -5.37
N ASP A 605 -23.47 17.21 -5.52
CA ASP A 605 -23.53 18.62 -5.92
C ASP A 605 -23.12 18.73 -7.39
N ALA A 606 -23.85 19.54 -8.17
CA ALA A 606 -23.50 19.75 -9.57
C ALA A 606 -23.90 21.13 -10.09
N TYR A 607 -23.23 21.55 -11.16
CA TYR A 607 -23.69 22.63 -12.05
C TYR A 607 -23.15 22.45 -13.46
N THR A 608 -23.71 23.21 -14.40
CA THR A 608 -23.31 23.16 -15.81
C THR A 608 -22.82 24.52 -16.29
N SER A 609 -21.92 24.53 -17.27
CA SER A 609 -21.55 25.73 -18.04
C SER A 609 -21.49 25.41 -19.54
N GLY A 610 -21.69 26.42 -20.39
CA GLY A 610 -21.73 26.24 -21.85
C GLY A 610 -23.08 25.79 -22.41
N ASP A 611 -23.07 25.28 -23.64
CA ASP A 611 -24.25 24.85 -24.42
C ASP A 611 -24.55 23.35 -24.23
N ILE A 612 -24.81 22.95 -22.98
CA ILE A 612 -25.34 21.62 -22.66
C ILE A 612 -26.81 21.54 -23.09
N LYS A 613 -27.13 20.48 -23.84
CA LYS A 613 -28.45 20.20 -24.40
C LYS A 613 -29.17 19.16 -23.55
N GLY A 614 -30.34 19.54 -23.06
CA GLY A 614 -31.18 18.67 -22.24
C GLY A 614 -30.67 18.49 -20.81
N PRO A 615 -31.29 17.59 -20.03
CA PRO A 615 -30.86 17.29 -18.66
C PRO A 615 -29.58 16.45 -18.65
N VAL A 616 -28.88 16.48 -17.51
CA VAL A 616 -27.82 15.51 -17.21
C VAL A 616 -28.47 14.16 -16.94
N GLU A 617 -27.90 13.09 -17.49
CA GLU A 617 -28.38 11.72 -17.25
C GLU A 617 -27.46 10.97 -16.32
N ILE A 618 -28.06 10.30 -15.34
CA ILE A 618 -27.38 9.44 -14.39
C ILE A 618 -28.01 8.06 -14.45
N TRP A 619 -27.20 7.03 -14.65
CA TRP A 619 -27.72 5.66 -14.69
C TRP A 619 -26.72 4.64 -14.16
N PHE A 620 -27.29 3.56 -13.64
CA PHE A 620 -26.57 2.39 -13.21
C PHE A 620 -26.64 1.31 -14.27
N SER A 621 -25.50 0.70 -14.60
CA SER A 621 -25.40 -0.42 -15.55
C SER A 621 -24.76 -1.64 -14.91
N GLY A 622 -25.10 -2.82 -15.40
CA GLY A 622 -24.51 -4.10 -15.00
C GLY A 622 -25.18 -5.26 -15.75
N PRO A 623 -24.75 -6.52 -15.56
CA PRO A 623 -25.28 -7.68 -16.29
C PRO A 623 -26.82 -7.83 -16.20
N PHE A 624 -27.43 -7.35 -15.12
CA PHE A 624 -28.88 -7.47 -14.86
C PHE A 624 -29.56 -6.14 -14.50
N THR A 625 -28.88 -5.00 -14.72
CA THR A 625 -29.32 -3.69 -14.23
C THR A 625 -29.15 -2.62 -15.31
N ASN A 626 -30.22 -1.87 -15.56
CA ASN A 626 -30.19 -0.63 -16.35
C ASN A 626 -31.30 0.28 -15.81
N VAL A 627 -30.98 1.08 -14.80
CA VAL A 627 -31.90 2.01 -14.15
C VAL A 627 -31.25 3.38 -14.17
N GLY A 628 -31.99 4.41 -14.57
CA GLY A 628 -31.45 5.76 -14.70
C GLY A 628 -32.52 6.82 -14.54
N GLU A 629 -32.06 8.04 -14.28
CA GLU A 629 -32.87 9.24 -14.09
C GLU A 629 -32.25 10.40 -14.87
N SER A 630 -33.08 11.36 -15.25
CA SER A 630 -32.66 12.61 -15.89
C SER A 630 -32.85 13.77 -14.92
N VAL A 631 -31.79 14.56 -14.71
CA VAL A 631 -31.75 15.64 -13.74
C VAL A 631 -31.42 16.96 -14.42
N SER A 632 -32.28 17.96 -14.25
CA SER A 632 -31.94 19.33 -14.60
C SER A 632 -31.00 19.89 -13.53
N VAL A 633 -29.95 20.59 -13.94
CA VAL A 633 -28.99 21.23 -13.03
C VAL A 633 -28.90 22.71 -13.38
N SER A 634 -28.66 23.57 -12.39
CA SER A 634 -28.39 24.99 -12.59
C SER A 634 -27.21 25.24 -13.52
N GLN A 635 -27.26 26.40 -14.21
CA GLN A 635 -26.10 26.96 -14.89
C GLN A 635 -25.29 27.80 -13.90
N ASP A 636 -23.97 27.62 -13.93
CA ASP A 636 -22.95 28.44 -13.23
C ASP A 636 -23.12 28.59 -11.70
N SER A 637 -23.85 27.70 -11.04
CA SER A 637 -24.02 27.70 -9.57
C SER A 637 -24.24 26.30 -9.05
N TRP A 638 -23.48 25.88 -8.04
CA TRP A 638 -23.66 24.59 -7.36
C TRP A 638 -25.09 24.39 -6.87
N GLU A 639 -25.63 23.20 -7.09
CA GLU A 639 -26.92 22.77 -6.58
C GLU A 639 -26.83 21.34 -6.06
N HIS A 640 -27.31 21.14 -4.83
CA HIS A 640 -27.39 19.83 -4.20
C HIS A 640 -28.57 19.02 -4.73
N ARG A 641 -28.31 17.76 -5.11
CA ARG A 641 -29.29 16.82 -5.65
C ARG A 641 -29.32 15.54 -4.84
N ARG A 642 -30.53 15.03 -4.60
CA ARG A 642 -30.80 13.74 -3.97
C ARG A 642 -31.75 12.94 -4.85
N LEU A 643 -31.37 11.71 -5.20
CA LEU A 643 -32.15 10.76 -5.98
C LEU A 643 -32.30 9.44 -5.22
N THR A 644 -33.38 8.71 -5.50
CA THR A 644 -33.59 7.37 -4.95
C THR A 644 -33.69 6.37 -6.09
N PHE A 645 -32.83 5.36 -6.05
CA PHE A 645 -32.80 4.27 -7.02
C PHE A 645 -33.37 3.00 -6.41
N VAL A 646 -34.06 2.21 -7.23
CA VAL A 646 -34.69 0.95 -6.81
C VAL A 646 -34.04 -0.22 -7.54
N PHE A 647 -33.40 -1.11 -6.79
CA PHE A 647 -32.82 -2.37 -7.28
C PHE A 647 -33.69 -3.53 -6.79
N PRO A 648 -34.59 -4.10 -7.63
CA PRO A 648 -35.67 -4.98 -7.16
C PRO A 648 -35.24 -6.21 -6.35
N ASN A 649 -34.02 -6.72 -6.58
CA ASN A 649 -33.47 -7.88 -5.88
C ASN A 649 -32.50 -7.50 -4.74
N GLY A 650 -32.38 -6.22 -4.43
CA GLY A 650 -31.30 -5.66 -3.61
C GLY A 650 -29.96 -5.69 -4.35
N LEU A 651 -28.88 -5.44 -3.60
CA LEU A 651 -27.50 -5.56 -4.08
C LEU A 651 -26.71 -6.50 -3.18
N LYS A 652 -25.76 -7.21 -3.77
CA LYS A 652 -24.84 -8.10 -3.06
C LYS A 652 -23.38 -7.70 -3.29
N PRO A 653 -22.47 -8.03 -2.37
CA PRO A 653 -21.05 -7.73 -2.52
C PRO A 653 -20.42 -8.30 -3.80
N GLU A 654 -20.90 -9.44 -4.28
CA GLU A 654 -20.41 -10.09 -5.50
C GLU A 654 -21.03 -9.58 -6.82
N ASP A 655 -22.01 -8.67 -6.75
CA ASP A 655 -22.64 -8.13 -7.95
C ASP A 655 -21.67 -7.17 -8.68
N GLU A 656 -21.92 -6.95 -9.98
CA GLU A 656 -21.20 -5.94 -10.76
C GLU A 656 -22.13 -4.78 -11.09
N LEU A 657 -21.74 -3.58 -10.64
CA LEU A 657 -22.50 -2.36 -10.81
C LEU A 657 -21.59 -1.20 -11.22
N TRP A 658 -22.04 -0.43 -12.20
CA TRP A 658 -21.35 0.75 -12.70
C TRP A 658 -22.25 1.97 -12.55
N ILE A 659 -21.72 3.08 -12.08
CA ILE A 659 -22.38 4.39 -12.17
C ILE A 659 -21.91 5.11 -13.42
N ASN A 660 -22.83 5.78 -14.10
CA ASN A 660 -22.55 6.56 -15.29
C ASN A 660 -23.26 7.91 -15.18
N ILE A 661 -22.56 8.96 -15.59
CA ILE A 661 -23.04 10.33 -15.59
C ILE A 661 -22.66 10.95 -16.93
N GLY A 662 -23.60 11.51 -17.66
CA GLY A 662 -23.32 12.06 -18.98
C GLY A 662 -24.30 13.14 -19.43
N PHE A 663 -23.90 13.88 -20.46
CA PHE A 663 -24.67 14.96 -21.05
C PHE A 663 -24.47 15.03 -22.57
N SER A 664 -25.33 15.78 -23.25
CA SER A 664 -25.19 16.10 -24.68
C SER A 664 -24.97 17.59 -24.89
N GLY A 665 -24.38 18.01 -26.01
CA GLY A 665 -24.02 19.40 -26.26
C GLY A 665 -22.58 19.75 -25.88
N SER A 666 -22.18 20.99 -26.17
CA SER A 666 -20.81 21.46 -25.97
C SER A 666 -20.75 22.32 -24.71
N GLY A 667 -20.08 21.85 -23.67
CA GLY A 667 -20.01 22.52 -22.38
C GLY A 667 -19.27 21.68 -21.33
N THR A 668 -19.43 22.06 -20.07
CA THR A 668 -18.79 21.41 -18.92
C THR A 668 -19.83 21.10 -17.85
N LEU A 669 -19.81 19.86 -17.35
CA LEU A 669 -20.50 19.43 -16.14
C LEU A 669 -19.50 19.43 -14.98
N TYR A 670 -19.77 20.26 -13.98
CA TYR A 670 -19.08 20.24 -12.71
C TYR A 670 -19.86 19.38 -11.74
N ILE A 671 -19.17 18.48 -11.06
CA ILE A 671 -19.78 17.53 -10.12
C ILE A 671 -18.87 17.29 -8.93
N ASP A 672 -19.46 17.16 -7.76
CA ASP A 672 -18.79 17.03 -6.48
C ASP A 672 -19.66 16.26 -5.47
N ASN A 673 -19.09 15.86 -4.34
CA ASN A 673 -19.78 15.25 -3.21
C ASN A 673 -20.66 14.04 -3.57
N LEU A 674 -20.23 13.22 -4.53
CA LEU A 674 -20.97 12.01 -4.90
C LEU A 674 -20.98 11.01 -3.74
N TRP A 675 -22.17 10.73 -3.24
CA TRP A 675 -22.41 9.74 -2.20
C TRP A 675 -23.51 8.77 -2.66
N PHE A 676 -23.21 7.48 -2.65
CA PHE A 676 -24.19 6.42 -2.94
C PHE A 676 -24.18 5.39 -1.83
N GLY A 677 -25.32 5.25 -1.13
CA GLY A 677 -25.40 4.44 0.07
C GLY A 677 -26.75 3.77 0.29
N ARG A 678 -26.80 2.94 1.34
CA ARG A 678 -28.04 2.26 1.79
C ARG A 678 -29.02 3.31 2.28
N ASN A 679 -30.32 3.05 2.18
CA ASN A 679 -31.33 4.01 2.65
C ASN A 679 -31.28 4.32 4.17
N GLY A 680 -30.62 3.47 4.98
CA GLY A 680 -30.41 3.70 6.41
C GLY A 680 -29.12 4.44 6.75
N ASP A 681 -28.25 4.68 5.76
CA ASP A 681 -27.00 5.40 5.93
C ASP A 681 -27.16 6.87 5.50
N ALA A 682 -26.21 7.69 5.91
CA ALA A 682 -26.09 9.09 5.48
C ALA A 682 -24.60 9.45 5.37
N PRO A 683 -24.24 10.49 4.58
CA PRO A 683 -22.89 11.01 4.58
C PRO A 683 -22.42 11.35 6.00
N GLN A 684 -21.16 11.05 6.33
CA GLN A 684 -20.49 11.36 7.62
C GLN A 684 -20.99 10.59 8.85
N ALA A 685 -22.10 9.86 8.76
CA ALA A 685 -22.66 9.13 9.90
C ALA A 685 -21.94 7.78 10.12
N LEU A 686 -22.01 7.25 11.34
CA LEU A 686 -21.66 5.84 11.57
C LEU A 686 -22.61 4.93 10.79
N SER A 687 -22.05 3.97 10.04
CA SER A 687 -22.84 3.04 9.23
C SER A 687 -23.92 2.32 10.04
N SER A 688 -25.11 2.23 9.44
CA SER A 688 -26.26 1.52 10.00
C SER A 688 -25.96 0.06 10.30
N LEU A 689 -25.00 -0.57 9.60
CA LEU A 689 -24.57 -1.94 9.84
C LEU A 689 -24.07 -2.16 11.27
N VAL A 690 -23.26 -1.22 11.76
CA VAL A 690 -22.71 -1.29 13.12
C VAL A 690 -23.80 -0.97 14.15
N THR A 691 -24.65 0.02 13.86
CA THR A 691 -25.73 0.41 14.77
C THR A 691 -26.79 -0.68 14.98
N GLN A 692 -27.06 -1.52 13.97
CA GLN A 692 -28.07 -2.58 14.03
C GLN A 692 -27.55 -3.90 14.62
N GLU A 693 -26.23 -4.10 14.70
CA GLU A 693 -25.64 -5.31 15.28
C GLU A 693 -25.66 -5.32 16.81
N ASP A 694 -25.56 -4.14 17.44
CA ASP A 694 -25.73 -3.99 18.89
C ASP A 694 -27.12 -4.44 19.34
N ASP A 695 -28.16 -4.14 18.56
CA ASP A 695 -29.54 -4.60 18.80
C ASP A 695 -29.68 -6.14 18.69
N LYS A 696 -28.71 -6.81 18.06
CA LYS A 696 -28.64 -8.28 17.95
C LYS A 696 -27.73 -8.91 19.01
N GLY A 697 -27.17 -8.12 19.94
CA GLY A 697 -26.32 -8.59 21.03
C GLY A 697 -24.92 -9.02 20.60
N LEU A 698 -24.38 -8.44 19.52
CA LEU A 698 -23.05 -8.77 18.98
C LEU A 698 -21.93 -7.82 19.42
N SER A 699 -22.21 -6.84 20.29
CA SER A 699 -21.25 -5.82 20.74
C SER A 699 -19.91 -6.41 21.20
N LEU A 700 -18.82 -5.70 20.87
CA LEU A 700 -17.47 -6.08 21.26
C LEU A 700 -17.22 -5.74 22.73
N PRO A 701 -16.89 -6.71 23.60
CA PRO A 701 -16.60 -6.43 25.01
C PRO A 701 -15.14 -5.99 25.15
N VAL A 702 -14.86 -4.74 24.79
CA VAL A 702 -13.52 -4.15 24.77
C VAL A 702 -13.44 -2.94 25.68
N ASP A 703 -12.28 -2.75 26.30
CA ASP A 703 -12.01 -1.62 27.19
C ASP A 703 -11.33 -0.47 26.46
N VAL A 704 -10.60 -0.77 25.37
CA VAL A 704 -9.80 0.18 24.60
C VAL A 704 -10.01 -0.06 23.11
N VAL A 705 -10.16 1.02 22.33
CA VAL A 705 -10.25 0.98 20.87
C VAL A 705 -9.18 1.89 20.28
N ARG A 706 -8.18 1.27 19.65
CA ARG A 706 -7.16 1.98 18.87
C ARG A 706 -7.67 2.24 17.46
N LEU A 707 -7.70 3.51 17.06
CA LEU A 707 -8.34 4.04 15.86
C LEU A 707 -7.36 4.11 14.69
N ASP A 708 -6.81 2.96 14.31
CA ASP A 708 -5.91 2.87 13.16
C ASP A 708 -6.63 3.13 11.82
N CYS A 709 -7.94 3.00 11.80
CA CYS A 709 -8.78 3.35 10.67
C CYS A 709 -8.95 4.87 10.46
N VAL A 710 -8.36 5.75 11.28
CA VAL A 710 -8.47 7.21 11.12
C VAL A 710 -7.11 7.80 10.69
N PRO A 711 -7.00 8.44 9.52
CA PRO A 711 -5.71 8.89 8.98
C PRO A 711 -5.31 10.28 9.51
N ILE A 712 -4.77 10.37 10.72
CA ILE A 712 -4.23 11.62 11.28
C ILE A 712 -2.74 11.73 10.97
N GLY A 713 -2.34 12.71 10.16
CA GLY A 713 -0.94 12.85 9.74
C GLY A 713 -0.39 11.68 8.91
N ARG A 714 -1.28 10.86 8.31
CA ARG A 714 -0.90 9.66 7.58
C ARG A 714 -0.47 10.00 6.16
N SER A 715 0.56 9.32 5.68
CA SER A 715 1.05 9.43 4.30
C SER A 715 -0.06 9.17 3.27
N LYS A 716 0.03 9.87 2.13
CA LYS A 716 -0.90 9.84 0.98
C LYS A 716 -2.28 10.51 1.21
N TYR A 717 -2.56 10.98 2.42
CA TYR A 717 -3.79 11.71 2.75
C TYR A 717 -3.52 13.21 2.85
N ALA A 718 -4.53 14.02 2.50
CA ALA A 718 -4.48 15.45 2.76
C ALA A 718 -4.45 15.73 4.27
N THR A 719 -3.86 16.86 4.66
CA THR A 719 -4.01 17.40 6.01
C THR A 719 -5.48 17.43 6.39
N GLU A 720 -5.81 16.97 7.60
CA GLU A 720 -7.20 16.95 8.13
C GLU A 720 -8.19 16.07 7.37
N THR A 721 -7.72 15.08 6.61
CA THR A 721 -8.60 14.08 6.00
C THR A 721 -9.50 13.40 7.03
N TRP A 722 -9.05 13.24 8.28
CA TRP A 722 -9.86 12.68 9.37
C TRP A 722 -11.13 13.48 9.69
N ALA A 723 -11.21 14.75 9.28
CA ALA A 723 -12.38 15.62 9.40
C ALA A 723 -13.33 15.53 8.20
N LEU A 724 -12.92 14.87 7.11
CA LEU A 724 -13.68 14.77 5.87
C LEU A 724 -14.63 13.56 5.88
N PRO A 725 -15.75 13.64 5.14
CA PRO A 725 -16.62 12.50 4.90
C PRO A 725 -15.92 11.30 4.25
N GLU A 726 -16.47 10.10 4.46
CA GLU A 726 -15.99 8.87 3.81
C GLU A 726 -16.15 8.92 2.28
N GLY A 727 -15.21 8.28 1.57
CA GLY A 727 -15.22 8.21 0.10
C GLY A 727 -14.68 9.44 -0.62
N ARG A 728 -14.06 10.39 0.10
CA ARG A 728 -13.44 11.60 -0.47
C ARG A 728 -11.98 11.46 -0.93
N VAL A 729 -11.35 10.29 -0.73
CA VAL A 729 -9.95 10.04 -1.08
C VAL A 729 -9.82 8.84 -2.03
N SER A 730 -8.77 8.85 -2.85
CA SER A 730 -8.53 7.91 -3.96
C SER A 730 -8.00 6.52 -3.58
N GLU A 731 -8.20 5.58 -4.50
CA GLU A 731 -8.10 4.13 -4.36
C GLU A 731 -6.74 3.49 -4.50
N LYS A 732 -5.71 4.20 -4.97
CA LYS A 732 -4.36 3.60 -5.04
C LYS A 732 -3.74 3.32 -3.68
N THR A 733 -4.39 3.78 -2.62
CA THR A 733 -4.02 3.51 -1.23
C THR A 733 -5.07 2.55 -0.66
N ASN A 734 -4.77 1.84 0.42
CA ASN A 734 -5.74 1.05 1.18
C ASN A 734 -6.89 1.91 1.79
N ALA A 735 -7.28 3.03 1.17
CA ALA A 735 -8.32 3.98 1.52
C ALA A 735 -9.70 3.35 1.77
N ALA A 736 -9.96 2.12 1.30
CA ALA A 736 -11.14 1.35 1.69
C ALA A 736 -11.24 1.08 3.21
N LYS A 737 -10.19 1.41 3.98
CA LYS A 737 -10.10 1.20 5.43
C LYS A 737 -10.20 2.50 6.26
N THR A 738 -10.26 3.68 5.64
CA THR A 738 -10.21 4.94 6.39
C THR A 738 -11.58 5.56 6.65
N HIS A 739 -11.74 6.14 7.84
CA HIS A 739 -12.98 6.72 8.32
C HIS A 739 -12.77 8.09 8.94
N ASN A 740 -13.86 8.86 8.98
CA ASN A 740 -13.89 10.13 9.68
C ASN A 740 -13.80 9.91 11.20
N LEU A 741 -13.15 10.83 11.91
CA LEU A 741 -12.91 10.72 13.35
C LEU A 741 -14.22 10.70 14.15
N GLY A 742 -15.24 11.44 13.70
CA GLY A 742 -16.54 11.52 14.37
C GLY A 742 -17.25 10.17 14.47
N ALA A 743 -17.36 9.44 13.36
CA ALA A 743 -17.95 8.10 13.31
C ALA A 743 -17.15 7.09 14.16
N ALA A 744 -15.82 7.16 14.10
CA ALA A 744 -14.95 6.30 14.90
C ALA A 744 -15.11 6.54 16.40
N LEU A 745 -15.18 7.81 16.84
CA LEU A 745 -15.40 8.15 18.26
C LEU A 745 -16.81 7.79 18.74
N GLN A 746 -17.84 7.94 17.90
CA GLN A 746 -19.19 7.47 18.22
C GLN A 746 -19.23 5.95 18.40
N TYR A 747 -18.48 5.21 17.60
CA TYR A 747 -18.37 3.77 17.78
C TYR A 747 -17.70 3.43 19.11
N THR A 748 -16.60 4.11 19.45
CA THR A 748 -15.92 3.93 20.74
C THR A 748 -16.79 4.31 21.95
N GLU A 749 -17.56 5.40 21.85
CA GLU A 749 -18.55 5.81 22.87
C GLU A 749 -19.62 4.75 23.08
N ARG A 750 -20.15 4.16 21.99
CA ARG A 750 -21.13 3.07 22.06
C ARG A 750 -20.61 1.83 22.79
N LEU A 751 -19.34 1.52 22.63
CA LEU A 751 -18.68 0.41 23.33
C LEU A 751 -18.33 0.75 24.78
N ASN A 752 -18.50 2.01 25.20
CA ASN A 752 -18.02 2.51 26.50
C ASN A 752 -16.52 2.23 26.71
N ALA A 753 -15.75 2.35 25.64
CA ALA A 753 -14.32 2.06 25.61
C ALA A 753 -13.49 3.36 25.58
N VAL A 754 -12.19 3.24 25.87
CA VAL A 754 -11.23 4.34 25.80
C VAL A 754 -10.76 4.53 24.36
N PRO A 755 -10.87 5.73 23.77
CA PRO A 755 -10.33 6.01 22.45
C PRO A 755 -8.81 6.15 22.49
N TRP A 756 -8.15 5.51 21.52
CA TRP A 756 -6.73 5.63 21.27
C TRP A 756 -6.52 6.10 19.83
N LEU A 757 -6.09 7.35 19.66
CA LEU A 757 -5.83 7.98 18.37
C LEU A 757 -4.37 7.79 17.96
N VAL A 758 -4.14 7.59 16.66
CA VAL A 758 -2.81 7.38 16.07
C VAL A 758 -2.42 8.63 15.29
N ILE A 759 -1.33 9.27 15.67
CA ILE A 759 -0.75 10.46 15.05
C ILE A 759 0.54 10.07 14.33
N ASP A 760 0.60 10.29 13.03
CA ASP A 760 1.69 9.87 12.16
C ASP A 760 2.50 11.08 11.63
N LEU A 761 3.61 10.83 10.95
CA LEU A 761 4.69 11.81 10.71
C LEU A 761 4.28 13.10 9.98
N ARG A 762 3.20 13.08 9.21
CA ARG A 762 2.79 14.22 8.35
C ARG A 762 1.90 15.23 9.05
N VAL A 763 1.59 15.02 10.32
CA VAL A 763 0.76 15.96 11.07
C VAL A 763 1.44 17.34 11.15
N THR A 764 0.66 18.39 10.92
CA THR A 764 1.14 19.77 11.07
C THR A 764 0.84 20.32 12.46
N SER A 765 1.59 21.33 12.92
CA SER A 765 1.27 22.04 14.18
C SER A 765 -0.16 22.56 14.21
N GLN A 766 -0.68 23.04 13.07
CA GLN A 766 -2.04 23.55 12.97
C GLN A 766 -3.08 22.42 13.07
N GLU A 767 -2.81 21.27 12.43
CA GLU A 767 -3.68 20.10 12.51
C GLU A 767 -3.76 19.55 13.94
N ILE A 768 -2.65 19.57 14.71
CA ILE A 768 -2.66 19.18 16.13
C ILE A 768 -3.56 20.13 16.93
N VAL A 769 -3.43 21.44 16.73
CA VAL A 769 -4.30 22.45 17.37
C VAL A 769 -5.76 22.16 17.05
N ASN A 770 -6.07 21.91 15.79
CA ASN A 770 -7.42 21.65 15.30
C ASN A 770 -7.98 20.31 15.82
N LEU A 771 -7.14 19.29 15.98
CA LEU A 771 -7.50 18.02 16.61
C LEU A 771 -7.85 18.19 18.10
N ILE A 772 -7.04 18.94 18.85
CA ILE A 772 -7.32 19.21 20.27
C ILE A 772 -8.58 20.06 20.42
N GLU A 773 -8.79 21.06 19.56
CA GLU A 773 -10.04 21.83 19.48
C GLU A 773 -11.24 20.91 19.14
N TYR A 774 -11.06 19.97 18.21
CA TYR A 774 -12.10 18.99 17.89
C TYR A 774 -12.46 18.11 19.09
N LEU A 775 -11.50 17.72 19.93
CA LEU A 775 -11.79 16.89 21.12
C LEU A 775 -12.41 17.70 22.27
N ALA A 776 -11.94 18.92 22.52
CA ALA A 776 -12.21 19.66 23.76
C ALA A 776 -12.79 21.06 23.58
N GLY A 777 -12.65 21.64 22.39
CA GLY A 777 -12.99 23.03 22.10
C GLY A 777 -14.48 23.34 22.27
N SER A 778 -14.78 24.64 22.40
CA SER A 778 -16.14 25.16 22.51
C SER A 778 -17.01 24.74 21.31
N PRO A 779 -18.29 24.36 21.49
CA PRO A 779 -19.20 24.07 20.36
C PRO A 779 -19.40 25.24 19.38
N LEU A 780 -18.93 26.45 19.73
CA LEU A 780 -18.99 27.64 18.88
C LEU A 780 -17.73 27.85 18.02
N SER A 781 -16.63 27.15 18.33
CA SER A 781 -15.39 27.19 17.56
C SER A 781 -15.54 26.40 16.24
N ALA A 782 -14.57 26.51 15.34
CA ALA A 782 -14.68 25.90 14.01
C ALA A 782 -14.76 24.36 14.11
N TYR A 783 -13.83 23.74 14.83
CA TYR A 783 -13.79 22.30 15.01
C TYR A 783 -14.79 21.81 16.07
N GLY A 784 -15.25 22.66 16.98
CA GLY A 784 -16.37 22.33 17.87
C GLY A 784 -17.72 22.26 17.16
N LYS A 785 -17.96 23.12 16.15
CA LYS A 785 -19.14 23.03 15.27
C LYS A 785 -19.07 21.80 14.38
N LEU A 786 -17.89 21.53 13.81
CA LEU A 786 -17.62 20.33 13.03
C LEU A 786 -17.94 19.06 13.86
N ARG A 787 -17.40 18.96 15.07
CA ARG A 787 -17.70 17.87 16.01
C ARG A 787 -19.21 17.69 16.23
N SER A 788 -19.92 18.80 16.45
CA SER A 788 -21.38 18.76 16.68
C SER A 788 -22.16 18.29 15.44
N ARG A 789 -21.69 18.69 14.24
CA ARG A 789 -22.25 18.25 12.95
C ARG A 789 -22.04 16.76 12.72
N ASP A 790 -20.85 16.25 13.05
CA ASP A 790 -20.53 14.83 12.93
C ASP A 790 -21.37 13.95 13.88
N GLY A 791 -22.11 14.57 14.82
CA GLY A 791 -23.15 13.94 15.63
C GLY A 791 -22.84 13.86 17.13
N ALA A 792 -21.75 14.50 17.60
CA ALA A 792 -21.45 14.55 19.02
C ALA A 792 -22.43 15.47 19.76
N ILE A 793 -22.93 15.02 20.92
CA ILE A 793 -23.86 15.79 21.76
C ILE A 793 -23.12 16.83 22.63
N GLY A 794 -21.81 16.67 22.84
CA GLY A 794 -20.97 17.52 23.69
C GLY A 794 -19.50 17.53 23.27
N ARG A 795 -18.59 17.82 24.20
CA ARG A 795 -17.14 17.64 23.98
C ARG A 795 -16.80 16.17 24.15
N TRP A 796 -15.91 15.64 23.32
CA TRP A 796 -15.40 14.28 23.53
C TRP A 796 -14.64 14.17 24.84
N SER A 797 -14.01 15.25 25.28
CA SER A 797 -13.40 15.34 26.60
C SER A 797 -14.37 15.32 27.77
N ASP A 798 -15.68 15.52 27.57
CA ASP A 798 -16.69 15.34 28.62
C ASP A 798 -17.22 13.89 28.62
N THR A 799 -17.25 13.25 27.46
CA THR A 799 -17.66 11.85 27.27
C THR A 799 -16.61 10.86 27.77
N PHE A 800 -15.34 11.08 27.42
CA PHE A 800 -14.25 10.17 27.77
C PHE A 800 -13.44 10.70 28.95
N ASP A 801 -13.15 9.83 29.91
CA ASP A 801 -12.29 10.15 31.05
C ASP A 801 -10.81 9.98 30.73
N VAL A 802 -10.49 9.18 29.71
CA VAL A 802 -9.14 8.89 29.22
C VAL A 802 -9.15 8.94 27.70
N ILE A 803 -8.11 9.52 27.10
CA ILE A 803 -7.86 9.51 25.66
C ILE A 803 -6.38 9.22 25.46
N TYR A 804 -6.05 8.18 24.70
CA TYR A 804 -4.67 7.89 24.33
C TYR A 804 -4.33 8.58 23.00
N LEU A 805 -3.15 9.21 22.94
CA LEU A 805 -2.57 9.75 21.72
C LEU A 805 -1.23 9.07 21.46
N GLU A 806 -1.15 8.25 20.42
CA GLU A 806 0.07 7.58 20.00
C GLU A 806 0.76 8.35 18.90
N ILE A 807 2.09 8.45 18.99
CA ILE A 807 2.94 9.08 18.00
C ILE A 807 3.77 7.99 17.34
N THR A 808 3.71 7.89 16.02
CA THR A 808 4.32 6.79 15.27
C THR A 808 4.96 7.26 13.96
N ASP A 809 5.66 6.33 13.32
CA ASP A 809 6.26 6.43 12.00
C ASP A 809 5.91 5.15 11.23
N VAL A 810 4.72 5.13 10.63
CA VAL A 810 4.19 3.91 9.99
C VAL A 810 4.99 3.54 8.75
N ASP A 811 5.51 4.53 8.03
CA ASP A 811 6.26 4.36 6.78
C ASP A 811 7.78 4.15 7.02
N ASP A 812 8.24 4.10 8.28
CA ASP A 812 9.65 3.96 8.71
C ASP A 812 10.60 4.94 8.01
N VAL A 813 10.19 6.21 7.98
CA VAL A 813 10.87 7.30 7.29
C VAL A 813 12.09 7.78 8.06
N LEU A 814 12.00 7.81 9.39
CA LEU A 814 13.04 8.38 10.24
C LEU A 814 14.21 7.40 10.35
N PRO A 815 15.45 7.83 10.00
CA PRO A 815 16.55 6.92 9.67
C PRO A 815 17.23 6.29 10.88
N ASN A 816 16.96 6.79 12.09
CA ASN A 816 17.61 6.31 13.31
C ASN A 816 16.80 6.66 14.57
N ASP A 817 17.19 6.06 15.69
CA ASP A 817 16.53 6.20 16.99
C ASP A 817 16.49 7.63 17.54
N ILE A 818 17.52 8.46 17.26
CA ILE A 818 17.57 9.85 17.71
C ILE A 818 16.50 10.67 16.99
N SER A 819 16.39 10.51 15.67
CA SER A 819 15.37 11.19 14.86
C SER A 819 13.96 10.81 15.29
N ARG A 820 13.72 9.51 15.54
CA ARG A 820 12.45 8.99 16.06
C ARG A 820 12.09 9.63 17.41
N ALA A 821 13.01 9.65 18.36
CA ALA A 821 12.78 10.22 19.69
C ALA A 821 12.55 11.74 19.65
N ASN A 822 13.36 12.46 18.88
CA ASN A 822 13.25 13.91 18.74
C ASN A 822 11.92 14.32 18.10
N TYR A 823 11.43 13.55 17.12
CA TYR A 823 10.12 13.77 16.53
C TYR A 823 8.99 13.59 17.54
N VAL A 824 9.04 12.54 18.35
CA VAL A 824 8.06 12.32 19.45
C VAL A 824 8.03 13.52 20.39
N HIS A 825 9.19 13.99 20.87
CA HIS A 825 9.25 15.19 21.72
C HIS A 825 8.66 16.43 21.05
N TRP A 826 8.94 16.63 19.76
CA TRP A 826 8.39 17.76 19.01
C TRP A 826 6.86 17.73 18.98
N ILE A 827 6.24 16.57 18.71
CA ILE A 827 4.78 16.39 18.72
C ILE A 827 4.19 16.61 20.11
N MET A 828 4.82 16.07 21.15
CA MET A 828 4.39 16.28 22.54
C MET A 828 4.35 17.77 22.88
N ASP A 829 5.37 18.54 22.47
CA ASP A 829 5.41 19.99 22.67
C ASP A 829 4.29 20.70 21.88
N GLN A 830 3.96 20.25 20.66
CA GLN A 830 2.84 20.81 19.89
C GLN A 830 1.49 20.55 20.58
N ILE A 831 1.28 19.36 21.14
CA ILE A 831 0.05 19.01 21.87
C ILE A 831 -0.10 19.88 23.12
N VAL A 832 0.97 19.99 23.92
CA VAL A 832 0.94 20.74 25.19
C VAL A 832 0.75 22.24 24.97
N THR A 833 1.20 22.77 23.83
CA THR A 833 1.06 24.18 23.46
C THR A 833 -0.29 24.51 22.81
N ALA A 834 -1.12 23.51 22.48
CA ALA A 834 -2.43 23.73 21.88
C ALA A 834 -3.37 24.50 22.85
N PRO A 835 -4.14 25.50 22.37
CA PRO A 835 -4.94 26.39 23.24
C PRO A 835 -5.91 25.67 24.18
N ASP A 836 -6.59 24.62 23.70
CA ASP A 836 -7.60 23.87 24.48
C ASP A 836 -6.98 22.71 25.28
N TYR A 837 -5.66 22.51 25.26
CA TYR A 837 -5.00 21.38 25.95
C TYR A 837 -5.19 21.42 27.47
N TYR A 838 -5.21 22.60 28.08
CA TYR A 838 -5.34 22.74 29.54
C TYR A 838 -6.66 22.12 30.07
N ASP A 839 -7.72 22.12 29.27
CA ASP A 839 -9.01 21.51 29.60
C ASP A 839 -8.94 19.97 29.60
N VAL A 840 -7.95 19.37 28.93
CA VAL A 840 -7.81 17.91 28.73
C VAL A 840 -6.51 17.30 29.25
N GLN A 841 -5.61 18.10 29.83
CA GLN A 841 -4.28 17.65 30.29
C GLN A 841 -4.31 16.44 31.24
N ASN A 842 -5.38 16.28 32.04
CA ASN A 842 -5.51 15.17 33.00
C ASN A 842 -6.22 13.94 32.39
N LYS A 843 -6.60 14.02 31.12
CA LYS A 843 -7.34 12.97 30.38
C LYS A 843 -6.52 12.39 29.24
N ILE A 844 -5.58 13.17 28.67
CA ILE A 844 -4.71 12.73 27.59
C ILE A 844 -3.49 11.99 28.16
N PHE A 845 -3.22 10.81 27.60
CA PHE A 845 -2.01 10.03 27.85
C PHE A 845 -1.24 9.86 26.54
N LEU A 846 0.05 10.15 26.57
CA LEU A 846 0.92 10.14 25.41
C LEU A 846 1.61 8.78 25.29
N ILE A 847 1.55 8.20 24.10
CA ILE A 847 2.13 6.90 23.78
C ILE A 847 3.21 7.08 22.71
N ASP A 848 4.40 6.56 23.00
CA ASP A 848 5.47 6.41 22.03
C ASP A 848 5.28 5.11 21.25
N GLY A 849 4.86 5.22 19.99
CA GLY A 849 4.66 4.10 19.07
C GLY A 849 5.84 3.88 18.11
N MET A 850 7.02 4.47 18.40
CA MET A 850 8.21 4.35 17.57
C MET A 850 8.91 3.00 17.76
N LYS A 851 9.53 2.50 16.68
CA LYS A 851 10.35 1.29 16.71
C LYS A 851 11.82 1.66 16.81
N TYR A 852 12.45 1.36 17.95
CA TYR A 852 13.86 1.64 18.21
C TYR A 852 14.76 0.44 17.88
N GLU A 853 15.89 0.69 17.24
CA GLU A 853 16.88 -0.31 16.87
C GLU A 853 17.72 -0.78 18.06
N ASP A 854 18.06 0.14 18.98
CA ASP A 854 18.88 -0.18 20.15
C ASP A 854 18.09 -0.85 21.30
N GLY A 855 16.76 -0.95 21.14
CA GLY A 855 15.84 -1.55 22.10
C GLY A 855 15.78 -0.80 23.43
N ARG A 856 15.96 0.52 23.45
CA ARG A 856 15.84 1.37 24.65
C ARG A 856 14.73 2.40 24.48
N SER A 857 14.16 2.84 25.60
CA SER A 857 13.22 3.96 25.59
C SER A 857 14.01 5.27 25.55
N HIS A 858 13.66 6.15 24.61
CA HIS A 858 14.35 7.41 24.36
C HIS A 858 13.50 8.64 24.72
N THR A 859 12.24 8.45 25.10
CA THR A 859 11.26 9.53 25.28
C THR A 859 10.69 9.56 26.70
N SER A 860 10.00 10.67 27.01
CA SER A 860 9.25 10.85 28.26
C SER A 860 7.74 10.61 28.11
N ALA A 861 7.30 9.91 27.06
CA ALA A 861 5.90 9.52 26.91
C ALA A 861 5.45 8.64 28.08
N ASP A 862 4.15 8.65 28.40
CA ASP A 862 3.60 7.88 29.53
C ASP A 862 3.77 6.37 29.30
N TYR A 863 3.53 5.94 28.05
CA TYR A 863 3.68 4.55 27.64
C TYR A 863 4.47 4.45 26.33
N HIS A 864 4.96 3.24 26.06
CA HIS A 864 5.43 2.81 24.77
C HIS A 864 4.50 1.69 24.28
N ALA A 865 4.37 1.58 22.97
CA ALA A 865 3.49 0.62 22.32
C ALA A 865 4.21 -0.13 21.21
N GLY A 866 3.92 -1.43 21.10
CA GLY A 866 4.54 -2.30 20.11
C GLY A 866 3.60 -3.38 19.60
N ASP A 867 4.01 -4.03 18.51
CA ASP A 867 3.25 -5.07 17.83
C ASP A 867 3.80 -6.47 18.14
N LEU A 868 2.90 -7.44 18.31
CA LEU A 868 3.24 -8.86 18.34
C LEU A 868 2.89 -9.50 17.00
N LEU A 869 3.93 -9.77 16.21
CA LEU A 869 3.85 -10.54 14.97
C LEU A 869 4.01 -12.03 15.28
N LEU A 870 2.99 -12.81 14.97
CA LEU A 870 3.01 -14.26 15.15
C LEU A 870 3.74 -14.95 13.99
N ASP A 871 4.70 -15.80 14.34
CA ASP A 871 5.50 -16.59 13.40
C ASP A 871 4.90 -17.99 13.21
N GLY A 872 3.65 -18.02 12.72
CA GLY A 872 2.88 -19.24 12.52
C GLY A 872 1.94 -19.63 13.68
N PRO A 873 1.09 -20.66 13.48
CA PRO A 873 0.06 -21.06 14.44
C PRO A 873 0.67 -21.76 15.66
N ILE A 874 0.05 -21.58 16.84
CA ILE A 874 0.59 -22.07 18.11
C ILE A 874 0.24 -23.55 18.33
N ARG A 875 1.18 -24.46 18.11
CA ARG A 875 0.96 -25.93 18.19
C ARG A 875 1.62 -26.58 19.38
N GLU A 876 2.76 -26.05 19.81
CA GLU A 876 3.55 -26.57 20.91
C GLU A 876 4.08 -25.47 21.83
N ALA A 877 4.62 -25.87 22.98
CA ALA A 877 5.10 -24.92 23.99
C ALA A 877 6.23 -24.02 23.47
N ALA A 878 7.07 -24.53 22.56
CA ALA A 878 8.15 -23.77 21.93
C ALA A 878 7.62 -22.58 21.11
N ASP A 879 6.46 -22.73 20.45
CA ASP A 879 5.83 -21.63 19.69
C ASP A 879 5.40 -20.50 20.64
N VAL A 880 4.82 -20.86 21.79
CA VAL A 880 4.39 -19.89 22.80
C VAL A 880 5.59 -19.14 23.37
N GLU A 881 6.62 -19.88 23.78
CA GLU A 881 7.84 -19.30 24.35
C GLU A 881 8.56 -18.40 23.33
N ALA A 882 8.65 -18.81 22.07
CA ALA A 882 9.24 -18.01 21.00
C ALA A 882 8.48 -16.70 20.77
N ASN A 883 7.15 -16.75 20.69
CA ASN A 883 6.32 -15.55 20.48
C ASN A 883 6.38 -14.59 21.68
N ILE A 884 6.25 -15.10 22.91
CA ILE A 884 6.35 -14.26 24.13
C ILE A 884 7.76 -13.68 24.28
N THR A 885 8.81 -14.48 24.04
CA THR A 885 10.19 -14.00 24.12
C THR A 885 10.46 -12.93 23.06
N ARG A 886 9.91 -13.09 21.85
CA ARG A 886 9.99 -12.07 20.80
C ARG A 886 9.33 -10.77 21.25
N TRP A 887 8.12 -10.85 21.82
CA TRP A 887 7.42 -9.70 22.39
C TRP A 887 8.26 -9.02 23.47
N ILE A 888 8.68 -9.75 24.50
CA ILE A 888 9.47 -9.21 25.62
C ILE A 888 10.79 -8.60 25.15
N ASN A 889 11.44 -9.19 24.15
CA ASN A 889 12.67 -8.62 23.58
C ASN A 889 12.44 -7.39 22.72
N SER A 890 11.23 -7.19 22.18
CA SER A 890 10.85 -5.98 21.45
C SER A 890 10.52 -4.80 22.38
N ILE A 891 10.20 -5.10 23.65
CA ILE A 891 9.94 -4.07 24.66
C ILE A 891 11.21 -3.25 24.91
N PRO A 892 11.17 -1.92 24.76
CA PRO A 892 12.31 -1.09 25.04
C PRO A 892 12.74 -1.18 26.51
N ARG A 893 14.04 -1.35 26.75
CA ARG A 893 14.59 -1.36 28.11
C ARG A 893 14.48 0.03 28.73
N ARG A 894 13.56 0.22 29.67
CA ARG A 894 13.27 1.52 30.30
C ARG A 894 14.18 1.88 31.48
N ARG A 895 14.23 3.19 31.79
CA ARG A 895 14.68 3.72 33.09
C ARG A 895 13.55 3.55 34.11
N THR A 896 13.84 2.96 35.27
CA THR A 896 12.92 2.92 36.42
C THR A 896 12.65 4.33 36.94
N ILE A 897 11.39 4.78 36.96
CA ILE A 897 10.98 6.03 37.63
C ILE A 897 10.65 5.69 39.09
N GLY A 898 11.64 5.84 39.97
CA GLY A 898 11.53 5.39 41.35
C GLY A 898 11.49 3.85 41.46
N ASP A 899 10.57 3.33 42.28
CA ASP A 899 10.41 1.89 42.56
C ASP A 899 9.26 1.23 41.75
N ARG A 900 8.63 1.96 40.81
CA ARG A 900 7.50 1.47 40.02
C ARG A 900 7.90 1.19 38.57
N PHE A 901 7.66 -0.03 38.14
CA PHE A 901 7.68 -0.44 36.74
C PHE A 901 6.61 0.37 35.96
N MET A 902 6.82 0.69 34.69
CA MET A 902 5.73 1.15 33.80
C MET A 902 5.50 0.07 32.76
N PRO A 903 4.24 -0.33 32.53
CA PRO A 903 3.92 -1.42 31.64
C PRO A 903 3.97 -0.95 30.18
N GLU A 904 4.12 -1.90 29.27
CA GLU A 904 3.97 -1.66 27.83
C GLU A 904 2.53 -1.87 27.36
N LEU A 905 2.23 -1.31 26.19
CA LEU A 905 0.94 -1.49 25.52
C LEU A 905 1.14 -2.35 24.28
N LEU A 906 0.60 -3.56 24.29
CA LEU A 906 0.56 -4.42 23.11
C LEU A 906 -0.55 -3.91 22.18
N ARG A 907 -0.17 -3.08 21.20
CA ARG A 907 -1.12 -2.34 20.35
C ARG A 907 -1.75 -3.19 19.24
N SER A 908 -1.18 -4.36 18.96
CA SER A 908 -1.65 -5.25 17.91
C SER A 908 -1.12 -6.67 18.13
N VAL A 909 -2.03 -7.64 18.17
CA VAL A 909 -1.76 -9.05 17.88
C VAL A 909 -2.12 -9.30 16.42
N ASP A 910 -1.11 -9.39 15.57
CA ASP A 910 -1.31 -9.61 14.14
C ASP A 910 -1.30 -11.09 13.79
N VAL A 911 -2.40 -11.53 13.20
CA VAL A 911 -2.65 -12.91 12.79
C VAL A 911 -2.74 -13.05 11.26
N ALA A 912 -2.47 -11.97 10.51
CA ALA A 912 -2.58 -11.95 9.06
C ALA A 912 -1.71 -13.03 8.39
N LEU A 913 -0.54 -13.33 8.96
CA LEU A 913 0.39 -14.37 8.47
C LEU A 913 -0.12 -15.81 8.67
N LEU A 914 -1.22 -16.01 9.41
CA LEU A 914 -1.79 -17.33 9.70
C LEU A 914 -2.80 -17.81 8.64
N GLY A 915 -3.21 -16.94 7.71
CA GLY A 915 -4.21 -17.23 6.67
C GLY A 915 -5.62 -17.51 7.23
N ASP A 916 -6.46 -18.23 6.46
CA ASP A 916 -7.88 -18.44 6.77
C ASP A 916 -8.16 -19.36 7.98
N THR A 917 -7.14 -20.04 8.51
CA THR A 917 -7.30 -21.07 9.56
C THR A 917 -6.82 -20.61 10.93
N VAL A 918 -7.23 -19.40 11.35
CA VAL A 918 -6.96 -18.88 12.70
C VAL A 918 -7.86 -19.58 13.72
N ARG A 919 -7.29 -20.27 14.71
CA ARG A 919 -8.06 -20.82 15.85
C ARG A 919 -8.20 -19.77 16.94
N LEU A 920 -9.16 -20.00 17.83
CA LEU A 920 -9.35 -19.16 19.02
C LEU A 920 -8.06 -18.99 19.82
N VAL A 921 -7.29 -20.06 20.03
CA VAL A 921 -6.05 -20.03 20.82
C VAL A 921 -4.94 -19.21 20.18
N ASP A 922 -4.91 -19.15 18.85
CA ASP A 922 -3.87 -18.43 18.11
C ASP A 922 -3.99 -16.91 18.33
N VAL A 923 -5.13 -16.43 18.85
CA VAL A 923 -5.35 -15.02 19.23
C VAL A 923 -5.51 -14.85 20.74
N ALA A 924 -6.32 -15.70 21.39
CA ALA A 924 -6.63 -15.55 22.81
C ALA A 924 -5.40 -15.76 23.71
N LEU A 925 -4.50 -16.68 23.37
CA LEU A 925 -3.30 -16.92 24.17
C LEU A 925 -2.33 -15.73 24.10
N PRO A 926 -1.93 -15.21 22.91
CA PRO A 926 -1.11 -13.99 22.83
C PRO A 926 -1.69 -12.79 23.58
N LEU A 927 -3.01 -12.60 23.59
CA LEU A 927 -3.64 -11.49 24.30
C LEU A 927 -3.45 -11.54 25.82
N ILE A 928 -3.39 -12.74 26.40
CA ILE A 928 -3.38 -12.91 27.87
C ILE A 928 -2.01 -13.33 28.42
N ALA A 929 -1.11 -13.85 27.59
CA ALA A 929 0.09 -14.53 28.03
C ALA A 929 1.08 -13.64 28.82
N ASP A 930 1.19 -12.37 28.45
CA ASP A 930 2.03 -11.36 29.13
C ASP A 930 1.21 -10.27 29.85
N LEU A 931 -0.13 -10.37 29.80
CA LEU A 931 -1.04 -9.38 30.34
C LEU A 931 -1.03 -9.38 31.87
N GLY A 932 -0.71 -8.23 32.47
CA GLY A 932 -0.54 -8.05 33.91
C GLY A 932 0.87 -8.30 34.43
N ASP A 933 1.80 -8.75 33.57
CA ASP A 933 3.24 -8.81 33.88
C ASP A 933 3.99 -7.62 33.24
N ASN A 934 4.39 -7.75 31.96
CA ASN A 934 5.08 -6.67 31.25
C ASN A 934 4.12 -5.80 30.42
N SER A 935 2.95 -6.33 30.05
CA SER A 935 1.91 -5.61 29.30
C SER A 935 0.72 -5.22 30.18
N ALA A 936 0.24 -3.98 30.08
CA ALA A 936 -0.99 -3.53 30.76
C ALA A 936 -2.23 -3.58 29.87
N VAL A 937 -2.05 -3.41 28.56
CA VAL A 937 -3.12 -3.47 27.56
C VAL A 937 -2.69 -4.41 26.45
N ALA A 938 -3.62 -5.21 25.94
CA ALA A 938 -3.43 -6.06 24.78
C ALA A 938 -4.59 -5.89 23.80
N LEU A 939 -4.26 -5.61 22.53
CA LEU A 939 -5.24 -5.35 21.49
C LEU A 939 -5.20 -6.41 20.39
N ALA A 940 -6.37 -6.87 19.95
CA ALA A 940 -6.50 -7.70 18.75
C ALA A 940 -6.88 -6.85 17.53
N ASN A 941 -6.34 -7.18 16.36
CA ASN A 941 -6.74 -6.55 15.10
C ASN A 941 -8.19 -6.90 14.73
N VAL A 942 -9.01 -5.87 14.47
CA VAL A 942 -10.42 -6.00 14.07
C VAL A 942 -10.69 -5.12 12.86
N ASN A 943 -11.24 -5.71 11.80
CA ASN A 943 -11.68 -4.98 10.61
C ASN A 943 -13.18 -5.20 10.38
N LEU A 944 -14.03 -4.29 10.84
CA LEU A 944 -15.48 -4.41 10.69
C LEU A 944 -15.97 -4.17 9.25
N ALA A 945 -15.10 -3.72 8.34
CA ALA A 945 -15.39 -3.71 6.91
C ALA A 945 -15.39 -5.13 6.30
N ASP A 946 -15.01 -6.16 7.07
CA ASP A 946 -15.05 -7.56 6.68
C ASP A 946 -16.25 -8.29 7.33
N GLU A 947 -16.96 -9.10 6.53
CA GLU A 947 -18.18 -9.81 6.95
C GLU A 947 -17.95 -10.74 8.15
N GLN A 948 -16.80 -11.41 8.25
CA GLN A 948 -16.52 -12.34 9.34
C GLN A 948 -16.34 -11.62 10.67
N PHE A 949 -15.71 -10.45 10.67
CA PHE A 949 -15.56 -9.62 11.87
C PHE A 949 -16.89 -9.00 12.28
N LEU A 950 -17.61 -8.39 11.33
CA LEU A 950 -18.93 -7.78 11.55
C LEU A 950 -19.89 -8.81 12.16
N SER A 951 -20.05 -9.97 11.49
CA SER A 951 -20.90 -11.06 12.00
C SER A 951 -20.40 -11.78 13.27
N GLY A 952 -19.26 -11.37 13.84
CA GLY A 952 -18.65 -11.97 15.03
C GLY A 952 -18.17 -13.40 14.85
N ARG A 953 -17.95 -13.83 13.61
CA ARG A 953 -17.46 -15.17 13.26
C ARG A 953 -15.94 -15.30 13.29
N HIS A 954 -15.22 -14.19 13.13
CA HIS A 954 -13.77 -14.18 13.12
C HIS A 954 -13.18 -14.55 14.49
N ALA A 955 -12.04 -15.25 14.50
CA ALA A 955 -11.39 -15.72 15.73
C ALA A 955 -10.98 -14.58 16.67
N ALA A 956 -10.52 -13.45 16.13
CA ALA A 956 -10.14 -12.27 16.92
C ALA A 956 -11.32 -11.71 17.74
N VAL A 957 -12.49 -11.54 17.11
CA VAL A 957 -13.71 -11.08 17.80
C VAL A 957 -14.12 -12.05 18.92
N ARG A 958 -14.00 -13.35 18.66
CA ARG A 958 -14.32 -14.39 19.65
C ARG A 958 -13.29 -14.45 20.79
N ALA A 959 -12.01 -14.20 20.50
CA ALA A 959 -10.96 -14.10 21.50
C ALA A 959 -11.21 -12.93 22.46
N LEU A 960 -11.64 -11.77 21.97
CA LEU A 960 -12.03 -10.64 22.81
C LEU A 960 -13.19 -10.99 23.75
N ARG A 961 -14.20 -11.73 23.26
CA ARG A 961 -15.31 -12.23 24.11
C ARG A 961 -14.86 -13.19 25.20
N VAL A 962 -13.83 -14.00 24.93
CA VAL A 962 -13.23 -14.92 25.90
C VAL A 962 -12.43 -14.15 26.95
N CYS A 963 -11.71 -13.10 26.55
CA CYS A 963 -10.82 -12.30 27.39
C CYS A 963 -11.49 -11.08 28.05
N ARG A 964 -12.83 -10.99 28.01
CA ARG A 964 -13.57 -9.88 28.61
C ARG A 964 -13.46 -9.81 30.14
N ASP A 965 -13.73 -8.63 30.67
CA ASP A 965 -13.81 -8.31 32.11
C ASP A 965 -12.47 -8.48 32.85
N LEU A 966 -11.33 -8.33 32.18
CA LEU A 966 -10.01 -8.46 32.82
C LEU A 966 -9.49 -7.15 33.45
N THR A 967 -10.05 -6.01 33.07
CA THR A 967 -9.69 -4.67 33.55
C THR A 967 -9.69 -4.56 35.07
N GLY A 968 -8.62 -3.99 35.63
CA GLY A 968 -8.46 -3.79 37.06
C GLY A 968 -8.11 -5.06 37.86
N LYS A 969 -7.98 -6.23 37.22
CA LYS A 969 -7.50 -7.47 37.84
C LYS A 969 -5.97 -7.52 37.82
N VAL A 970 -5.37 -8.31 38.70
CA VAL A 970 -3.92 -8.61 38.74
C VAL A 970 -3.72 -10.09 38.41
N LEU A 971 -2.66 -10.40 37.66
CA LEU A 971 -2.26 -11.77 37.35
C LEU A 971 -1.79 -12.51 38.62
N LEU A 972 -2.20 -13.77 38.78
CA LEU A 972 -1.77 -14.65 39.87
C LEU A 972 -0.70 -15.64 39.40
N GLU A 973 0.09 -16.16 40.35
CA GLU A 973 1.07 -17.20 40.05
C GLU A 973 0.42 -18.40 39.36
N GLU A 974 1.20 -19.06 38.48
CA GLU A 974 0.73 -20.25 37.79
C GLU A 974 0.21 -21.27 38.81
N PRO A 975 -0.96 -21.88 38.55
CA PRO A 975 -1.59 -22.73 39.53
C PRO A 975 -0.86 -24.07 39.67
N ASP A 976 -0.76 -24.55 40.92
CA ASP A 976 -0.06 -25.79 41.25
C ASP A 976 -0.73 -26.99 40.57
N VAL A 977 0.02 -27.72 39.73
CA VAL A 977 -0.41 -28.97 39.12
C VAL A 977 -0.27 -30.10 40.12
N LEU A 978 -1.40 -30.54 40.69
CA LEU A 978 -1.48 -31.73 41.52
C LEU A 978 -1.51 -32.96 40.60
N LEU A 979 -0.34 -33.56 40.36
CA LEU A 979 -0.23 -34.82 39.61
C LEU A 979 -1.16 -35.88 40.19
N SER A 980 -1.84 -36.63 39.32
CA SER A 980 -2.69 -37.74 39.76
C SER A 980 -1.83 -38.83 40.44
N GLU A 981 -2.36 -39.52 41.45
CA GLU A 981 -1.65 -40.59 42.21
C GLU A 981 -1.02 -41.70 41.34
N ARG A 982 -1.34 -41.76 40.04
CA ARG A 982 -0.79 -42.73 39.09
C ARG A 982 0.54 -42.28 38.48
N GLU A 983 0.73 -40.98 38.22
CA GLU A 983 1.98 -40.41 37.67
C GLU A 983 3.10 -40.38 38.70
N THR A 984 2.76 -40.26 39.99
CA THR A 984 3.73 -40.34 41.10
C THR A 984 4.40 -41.72 41.22
N LYS A 985 3.82 -42.76 40.61
CA LYS A 985 4.42 -44.11 40.54
C LYS A 985 5.33 -44.32 39.33
N GLU A 986 5.12 -43.62 38.22
CA GLU A 986 5.97 -43.72 37.02
C GLU A 986 7.18 -42.79 37.07
N LYS A 987 7.04 -41.59 37.68
CA LYS A 987 8.14 -40.62 37.86
C LYS A 987 9.28 -41.09 38.79
N LYS A 988 9.12 -42.19 39.53
CA LYS A 988 10.20 -42.80 40.32
C LYS A 988 11.19 -43.65 39.49
N THR A 989 11.01 -43.72 38.17
CA THR A 989 11.83 -44.60 37.31
C THR A 989 12.44 -43.94 36.08
N ALA A 990 12.25 -42.65 35.86
CA ALA A 990 12.87 -41.94 34.75
C ALA A 990 13.32 -40.53 35.17
N GLU A 991 14.56 -40.41 35.63
CA GLU A 991 15.30 -39.15 35.58
C GLU A 991 16.10 -39.16 34.26
N SER A 992 15.46 -38.68 33.19
CA SER A 992 16.13 -38.25 31.95
C SER A 992 15.87 -36.75 31.78
N PRO A 993 16.85 -35.95 31.32
CA PRO A 993 16.68 -34.51 31.13
C PRO A 993 15.69 -34.09 30.02
N ASP A 994 15.13 -35.03 29.26
CA ASP A 994 14.29 -34.76 28.08
C ASP A 994 12.78 -34.63 28.38
N ASP A 995 12.33 -34.76 29.63
CA ASP A 995 10.90 -34.82 29.99
C ASP A 995 10.18 -33.45 30.07
N VAL A 996 10.80 -32.39 29.55
CA VAL A 996 10.19 -31.04 29.41
C VAL A 996 9.26 -30.96 28.17
N GLN A 997 9.29 -31.96 27.30
CA GLN A 997 8.44 -32.02 26.11
C GLN A 997 7.02 -32.52 26.41
N SER A 998 6.09 -31.58 26.66
CA SER A 998 4.68 -31.59 26.17
C SER A 998 3.71 -30.77 27.06
N GLN A 999 4.08 -29.54 27.45
CA GLN A 999 3.07 -28.63 28.00
C GLN A 999 2.07 -28.24 26.89
N THR A 1000 0.88 -28.84 26.94
CA THR A 1000 -0.19 -28.61 25.96
C THR A 1000 -1.34 -27.76 26.50
N ILE A 1001 -1.37 -27.54 27.83
CA ILE A 1001 -2.39 -26.76 28.54
C ILE A 1001 -1.75 -25.60 29.28
N TYR A 1002 -2.25 -24.39 29.04
CA TYR A 1002 -1.88 -23.16 29.74
C TYR A 1002 -3.00 -22.69 30.64
N PHE A 1003 -2.66 -22.14 31.81
CA PHE A 1003 -3.62 -21.63 32.79
C PHE A 1003 -3.23 -20.23 33.24
N TYR A 1004 -4.15 -19.28 33.08
CA TYR A 1004 -3.98 -17.91 33.55
C TYR A 1004 -5.10 -17.56 34.53
N THR A 1005 -4.75 -16.96 35.67
CA THR A 1005 -5.74 -16.57 36.68
C THR A 1005 -5.56 -15.11 37.04
N TYR A 1006 -6.66 -14.38 37.05
CA TYR A 1006 -6.72 -12.95 37.29
C TYR A 1006 -7.67 -12.66 38.45
N ARG A 1007 -7.31 -11.74 39.33
CA ARG A 1007 -8.13 -11.40 40.50
C ARG A 1007 -8.18 -9.90 40.76
N SER A 1008 -9.37 -9.40 41.07
CA SER A 1008 -9.60 -8.09 41.69
C SER A 1008 -10.16 -8.27 43.11
N ARG A 1009 -10.49 -7.17 43.80
CA ARG A 1009 -11.10 -7.23 45.15
C ARG A 1009 -12.47 -7.92 45.17
N GLY A 1010 -13.17 -7.96 44.03
CA GLY A 1010 -14.55 -8.45 43.94
C GLY A 1010 -14.74 -9.61 42.96
N GLU A 1011 -13.73 -10.00 42.18
CA GLU A 1011 -13.88 -11.03 41.15
C GLU A 1011 -12.60 -11.84 40.92
N THR A 1012 -12.75 -13.12 40.60
CA THR A 1012 -11.67 -13.98 40.10
C THR A 1012 -12.05 -14.60 38.76
N THR A 1013 -11.13 -14.58 37.80
CA THR A 1013 -11.28 -15.16 36.47
C THR A 1013 -10.13 -16.13 36.19
N ALA A 1014 -10.42 -17.37 35.82
CA ALA A 1014 -9.41 -18.34 35.39
C ALA A 1014 -9.68 -18.76 33.94
N ILE A 1015 -8.64 -18.78 33.11
CA ILE A 1015 -8.69 -19.16 31.70
C ILE A 1015 -7.75 -20.34 31.50
N ALA A 1016 -8.27 -21.44 30.98
CA ALA A 1016 -7.49 -22.62 30.61
C ALA A 1016 -7.53 -22.81 29.08
N ILE A 1017 -6.37 -22.97 28.46
CA ILE A 1017 -6.21 -23.01 26.99
C ILE A 1017 -5.53 -24.31 26.59
N ASN A 1018 -6.09 -25.03 25.62
CA ASN A 1018 -5.47 -26.22 25.03
C ASN A 1018 -4.87 -25.93 23.66
N ILE A 1019 -3.54 -25.85 23.57
CA ILE A 1019 -2.82 -25.65 22.30
C ILE A 1019 -2.55 -26.96 21.55
N GLY A 1020 -2.59 -28.09 22.27
CA GLY A 1020 -2.22 -29.41 21.77
C GLY A 1020 -3.21 -30.00 20.76
N ALA A 1021 -2.81 -31.10 20.12
CA ALA A 1021 -3.61 -31.80 19.11
C ALA A 1021 -4.66 -32.77 19.69
N THR A 1022 -4.65 -33.01 21.00
CA THR A 1022 -5.53 -33.98 21.68
C THR A 1022 -6.41 -33.34 22.75
N PRO A 1023 -7.66 -33.82 22.96
CA PRO A 1023 -8.48 -33.37 24.07
C PRO A 1023 -7.87 -33.74 25.43
N GLU A 1024 -7.90 -32.82 26.36
CA GLU A 1024 -7.39 -32.96 27.73
C GLU A 1024 -8.51 -32.76 28.76
N ILE A 1025 -8.39 -33.43 29.91
CA ILE A 1025 -9.35 -33.29 31.02
C ILE A 1025 -8.69 -32.49 32.14
N VAL A 1026 -9.27 -31.35 32.48
CA VAL A 1026 -8.77 -30.46 33.54
C VAL A 1026 -9.77 -30.35 34.68
N SER A 1027 -9.25 -30.26 35.89
CA SER A 1027 -10.02 -30.01 37.11
C SER A 1027 -9.42 -28.82 37.83
N ILE A 1028 -10.22 -27.78 38.10
CA ILE A 1028 -9.74 -26.54 38.70
C ILE A 1028 -10.32 -26.40 40.10
N GLN A 1029 -9.44 -26.35 41.11
CA GLN A 1029 -9.77 -26.19 42.53
C GLN A 1029 -9.44 -24.76 43.00
N GLY A 1030 -10.29 -24.18 43.85
CA GLY A 1030 -10.09 -22.83 44.40
C GLY A 1030 -11.24 -21.85 44.14
N PHE A 1031 -12.30 -22.28 43.44
CA PHE A 1031 -13.55 -21.54 43.31
C PHE A 1031 -14.61 -22.05 44.31
N ASP A 1032 -15.52 -21.19 44.78
CA ASP A 1032 -16.72 -21.63 45.53
C ASP A 1032 -17.68 -22.32 44.55
N GLU A 1033 -17.91 -23.62 44.77
CA GLU A 1033 -18.66 -24.50 43.86
C GLU A 1033 -20.14 -24.11 43.70
N GLN A 1034 -20.65 -23.12 44.44
CA GLN A 1034 -22.03 -22.65 44.32
C GLN A 1034 -22.18 -21.33 43.55
N ASP A 1035 -21.09 -20.58 43.34
CA ASP A 1035 -21.12 -19.19 42.84
C ASP A 1035 -20.25 -18.96 41.59
N ALA A 1036 -19.45 -19.95 41.15
CA ALA A 1036 -18.59 -19.80 39.97
C ALA A 1036 -19.32 -20.18 38.67
N SER A 1037 -19.34 -19.30 37.67
CA SER A 1037 -19.82 -19.59 36.32
C SER A 1037 -18.68 -20.10 35.42
N PHE A 1038 -19.03 -20.93 34.44
CA PHE A 1038 -18.09 -21.43 33.45
C PHE A 1038 -18.61 -21.28 32.02
N GLU A 1039 -17.69 -21.11 31.08
CA GLU A 1039 -17.93 -21.08 29.64
C GLU A 1039 -16.84 -21.91 28.94
N LEU A 1040 -17.25 -22.88 28.10
CA LEU A 1040 -16.34 -23.76 27.37
C LEU A 1040 -16.50 -23.54 25.86
N TYR A 1041 -15.39 -23.24 25.19
CA TYR A 1041 -15.33 -22.88 23.77
C TYR A 1041 -14.55 -23.90 22.94
N ASP A 1042 -14.96 -24.11 21.68
CA ASP A 1042 -14.20 -24.92 20.70
C ASP A 1042 -13.05 -24.13 20.04
N HIS A 1043 -12.28 -24.77 19.16
CA HIS A 1043 -11.20 -24.14 18.40
C HIS A 1043 -11.62 -22.98 17.50
N ARG A 1044 -12.90 -22.86 17.17
CA ARG A 1044 -13.43 -21.74 16.40
C ARG A 1044 -13.88 -20.63 17.33
N GLY A 1045 -13.95 -20.85 18.64
CA GLY A 1045 -14.52 -19.95 19.62
C GLY A 1045 -16.04 -20.00 19.71
N ILE A 1046 -16.66 -21.11 19.30
CA ILE A 1046 -18.09 -21.34 19.51
C ILE A 1046 -18.29 -21.90 20.93
N LEU A 1047 -19.19 -21.29 21.69
CA LEU A 1047 -19.58 -21.76 23.02
C LEU A 1047 -20.25 -23.15 22.91
N ILE A 1048 -19.64 -24.15 23.55
CA ILE A 1048 -20.10 -25.54 23.58
C ILE A 1048 -20.95 -25.81 24.82
N SER A 1049 -20.57 -25.22 25.96
CA SER A 1049 -21.24 -25.43 27.24
C SER A 1049 -21.04 -24.21 28.14
N GLU A 1050 -22.07 -23.84 28.88
CA GLU A 1050 -22.02 -22.83 29.94
C GLU A 1050 -22.86 -23.27 31.13
N GLY A 1051 -22.61 -22.70 32.31
CA GLY A 1051 -23.41 -22.94 33.50
C GLY A 1051 -22.78 -22.40 34.77
N VAL A 1052 -23.46 -22.62 35.89
CA VAL A 1052 -22.86 -22.48 37.23
C VAL A 1052 -22.21 -23.81 37.58
N ASN A 1053 -20.99 -23.76 38.08
CA ASN A 1053 -20.25 -24.94 38.53
C ASN A 1053 -21.14 -25.70 39.52
N GLN A 1054 -21.27 -27.02 39.36
CA GLN A 1054 -22.05 -27.87 40.26
C GLN A 1054 -21.10 -28.79 41.04
N PRO A 1055 -21.50 -29.29 42.23
CA PRO A 1055 -20.63 -30.15 43.06
C PRO A 1055 -20.09 -31.41 42.36
N ASP A 1056 -20.74 -31.88 41.28
CA ASP A 1056 -20.35 -33.07 40.52
C ASP A 1056 -19.54 -32.75 39.23
N SER A 1057 -19.38 -31.48 38.82
CA SER A 1057 -18.68 -31.06 37.60
C SER A 1057 -17.21 -30.68 37.81
N VAL A 1058 -16.47 -31.54 38.51
CA VAL A 1058 -15.05 -31.30 38.86
C VAL A 1058 -14.11 -31.41 37.64
N ASN A 1059 -14.59 -31.93 36.50
CA ASN A 1059 -13.77 -32.22 35.31
C ASN A 1059 -14.34 -31.61 34.03
N PHE A 1060 -13.56 -30.75 33.37
CA PHE A 1060 -13.86 -30.17 32.06
C PHE A 1060 -13.02 -30.85 30.98
N THR A 1061 -13.64 -31.18 29.84
CA THR A 1061 -12.90 -31.71 28.67
C THR A 1061 -12.59 -30.56 27.72
N LEU A 1062 -11.33 -30.11 27.67
CA LEU A 1062 -10.87 -29.09 26.73
C LEU A 1062 -10.47 -29.76 25.42
N LEU A 1063 -11.20 -29.43 24.35
CA LEU A 1063 -10.87 -29.87 23.00
C LEU A 1063 -9.56 -29.22 22.51
N PRO A 1064 -8.88 -29.79 21.49
CA PRO A 1064 -7.75 -29.15 20.81
C PRO A 1064 -8.14 -27.75 20.33
N GLY A 1065 -7.34 -26.73 20.67
CA GLY A 1065 -7.66 -25.32 20.39
C GLY A 1065 -8.81 -24.76 21.22
N GLY A 1066 -9.36 -25.50 22.17
CA GLY A 1066 -10.47 -25.05 23.01
C GLY A 1066 -9.99 -24.20 24.20
N VAL A 1067 -10.93 -23.41 24.73
CA VAL A 1067 -10.69 -22.54 25.89
C VAL A 1067 -11.81 -22.75 26.91
N LEU A 1068 -11.45 -22.86 28.18
CA LEU A 1068 -12.37 -22.84 29.31
C LEU A 1068 -12.17 -21.53 30.07
N VAL A 1069 -13.25 -20.83 30.37
CA VAL A 1069 -13.25 -19.64 31.22
C VAL A 1069 -14.11 -19.90 32.46
N LEU A 1070 -13.58 -19.59 33.63
CA LEU A 1070 -14.27 -19.63 34.92
C LEU A 1070 -14.29 -18.23 35.52
N ARG A 1071 -15.45 -17.79 36.02
CA ARG A 1071 -15.62 -16.49 36.67
C ARG A 1071 -16.35 -16.66 38.00
N GLN A 1072 -15.91 -15.98 39.04
CA GLN A 1072 -16.58 -15.95 40.34
C GLN A 1072 -16.56 -14.54 40.92
N GLU A 1073 -17.72 -14.06 41.35
CA GLU A 1073 -17.82 -12.87 42.21
C GLU A 1073 -17.40 -13.26 43.64
N VAL A 1074 -16.40 -12.56 44.16
CA VAL A 1074 -15.89 -12.74 45.51
C VAL A 1074 -16.77 -11.94 46.47
N ASN A 1075 -17.65 -12.64 47.20
CA ASN A 1075 -18.43 -12.03 48.26
C ASN A 1075 -17.50 -11.50 49.37
N PRO A 1076 -17.46 -10.20 49.69
CA PRO A 1076 -16.48 -9.59 50.59
C PRO A 1076 -16.67 -9.94 52.08
N VAL A 1077 -17.47 -10.96 52.43
CA VAL A 1077 -17.88 -11.30 53.80
C VAL A 1077 -17.53 -12.75 54.20
N LYS A 1078 -16.67 -13.46 53.45
CA LYS A 1078 -16.11 -14.75 53.90
C LYS A 1078 -14.64 -14.64 54.27
#